data_AF-A0A395SC98-F1
#
_entry.id   AF-A0A395SC98-F1
#
_cell.length_a   1.000
_cell.length_b   1.000
_cell.length_c   1.000
_cell.angle_alpha   90.00
_cell.angle_beta   90.00
_cell.angle_gamma   90.00
#
_symmetry.space_group_name_H-M   'P 1'
#
loop_
_entity.id
_entity.type
_entity.pdbx_description
1 polymer ?
#
loop_
_entity_poly.entity_id
_entity_poly.type
_entity_poly.pdbx_seq_one_letter_code
_entity_poly.pdbx_strand_id
1 'polypeptide(L)'
;MSTTDYRSLAKSETTKRLVTQLIHEQLVSVSFIDGIDQLRACITGPGDKKQWMTLPIVDISGLSRHLRPNDLGIPITLHYGNKETTEDDPGSIFEFASSWLNCDERIKETIVLELQNSSAMLEKWMNLGVHSQLLNINSSFLEWERCLVTGHPAHPFHRTCFASSVLSPVTPDDIPGLLNPGISFVAVPRSSVRLFGPFEKFIEPLLDLMGVVSPYDRDAYTVVPCLEKHLPALLHFFPTAISIKTVTDRALAQAAIRTVSVPGYDYDLKFSLACLITSALRVLPCWSAAAAPVMTCLLRKLIPGELWLFGEVAAVTGSQEDTTEARYMTCILRENLESRAVENNESLILAAALLERPQGGSRTYTEILFGLETPEDKLVWLRRYVRKLLKLSLDPLIRHGVGFEFHAQNAVIRVCRKTKAIKGFAIRDLAGVKLHGPTLQDQGFDLEGLEATATLNVHEVWDRVHHALIQNHIGYLLDSLGIEVDGWQVVSFELERALQGDMKSVEQNIYRHFVKETMPFKSFIKMRMNASFKASFKIVDQQIPNVLWKKGPWLRQISLAATKSANALVQPEQASAQIRSLEAKAMRQALLKNTEQHGQLPALTKRLNPHPFVLPMDFISKLETFHEALALALDNIIERWWEDKEANFPNRMPFEPHVESLLRWVAQGSEKGHIKPYKGNQGNLRPDILVPDTKGYQRPQFKVCEINGRFPISFLHYAAIAYQAMSDATWNDPSIKPATDYNYLFDSLFQLFDPKTPIHFVGESSDFPADSPLFGLVEQRTGIRPRSVRPSSLRVVPCMSPNSLDLTSINGLLMEKVHQVGLQLYDFELFALDPDMVREIAKRSVNDIRSIFIAHDKRILGIISQELHDLFHKHMIISEDQKMILEEGIITTIIPGSTELQSVIESVSQDPAIKDKFIMKPFRLARGSGIRFGKNISSEEWQSTLRSMRQADIDSSITQYVLQPVLPLQSVEWFWDEQRQLIQSRMVGLYFSVNGRFIGLGTWRVADVSEDVICSSSKDTTSVMSIIYNQQ
;
A
#
# COMPACT_ATOMS: atom_id res chain seq x y z
N MET A 1 -31.30 36.31 -24.28
CA MET A 1 -30.46 35.60 -23.30
C MET A 1 -31.41 34.85 -22.39
N SER A 2 -31.39 33.51 -22.38
CA SER A 2 -32.21 32.76 -21.43
C SER A 2 -31.77 33.12 -20.02
N THR A 3 -32.69 33.54 -19.16
CA THR A 3 -32.41 33.75 -17.75
C THR A 3 -31.93 32.43 -17.16
N THR A 4 -30.64 32.35 -16.83
CA THR A 4 -30.06 31.19 -16.13
C THR A 4 -30.83 30.99 -14.82
N ASP A 5 -31.46 29.84 -14.65
CA ASP A 5 -32.20 29.50 -13.43
C ASP A 5 -31.21 29.07 -12.33
N TYR A 6 -30.67 30.06 -11.59
CA TYR A 6 -29.74 29.82 -10.49
C TYR A 6 -30.36 29.00 -9.35
N ARG A 7 -31.68 29.03 -9.19
CA ARG A 7 -32.38 28.26 -8.17
C ARG A 7 -32.26 26.76 -8.48
N SER A 8 -32.57 26.38 -9.72
CA SER A 8 -32.43 24.99 -10.17
C SER A 8 -30.97 24.52 -10.12
N LEU A 9 -30.02 25.36 -10.55
CA LEU A 9 -28.58 25.04 -10.48
C LEU A 9 -28.10 24.84 -9.03
N ALA A 10 -28.48 25.71 -8.11
CA ALA A 10 -28.04 25.63 -6.71
C ALA A 10 -28.62 24.40 -5.98
N LYS A 11 -29.87 24.05 -6.28
CA LYS A 11 -30.48 22.78 -5.84
C LYS A 11 -29.70 21.59 -6.40
N SER A 12 -29.48 21.55 -7.71
CA SER A 12 -28.75 20.49 -8.40
C SER A 12 -27.36 20.26 -7.79
N GLU A 13 -26.58 21.32 -7.58
CA GLU A 13 -25.25 21.24 -6.97
C GLU A 13 -25.26 20.68 -5.54
N THR A 14 -26.27 21.07 -4.75
CA THR A 14 -26.42 20.57 -3.37
C THR A 14 -26.86 19.10 -3.37
N THR A 15 -27.81 18.74 -4.23
CA THR A 15 -28.33 17.39 -4.40
C THR A 15 -27.25 16.41 -4.87
N LYS A 16 -26.44 16.79 -5.85
CA LYS A 16 -25.31 15.97 -6.31
C LYS A 16 -24.36 15.63 -5.15
N ARG A 17 -23.95 16.63 -4.36
CA ARG A 17 -23.07 16.45 -3.19
C ARG A 17 -23.70 15.53 -2.15
N LEU A 18 -25.00 15.72 -1.87
CA LEU A 18 -25.75 14.85 -0.95
C LEU A 18 -25.70 13.39 -1.40
N VAL A 19 -26.08 13.10 -2.65
CA VAL A 19 -26.15 11.74 -3.17
C VAL A 19 -24.77 11.08 -3.20
N THR A 20 -23.74 11.82 -3.66
CA THR A 20 -22.36 11.32 -3.62
C THR A 20 -21.94 10.92 -2.20
N GLN A 21 -22.26 11.74 -1.18
CA GLN A 21 -21.92 11.40 0.21
C GLN A 21 -22.73 10.23 0.76
N LEU A 22 -24.02 10.12 0.44
CA LEU A 22 -24.82 8.95 0.83
C LEU A 22 -24.17 7.65 0.32
N ILE A 23 -23.64 7.65 -0.90
CA ILE A 23 -22.94 6.52 -1.50
C ILE A 23 -21.58 6.29 -0.83
N HIS A 24 -20.72 7.31 -0.73
CA HIS A 24 -19.36 7.17 -0.17
C HIS A 24 -19.35 6.78 1.29
N GLU A 25 -20.32 7.28 2.07
CA GLU A 25 -20.49 6.92 3.47
C GLU A 25 -21.16 5.55 3.66
N GLN A 26 -21.48 4.83 2.58
CA GLN A 26 -22.14 3.52 2.60
C GLN A 26 -23.50 3.55 3.34
N LEU A 27 -24.21 4.67 3.22
CA LEU A 27 -25.58 4.82 3.76
C LEU A 27 -26.62 4.26 2.79
N VAL A 28 -26.26 4.13 1.51
CA VAL A 28 -27.07 3.56 0.44
C VAL A 28 -26.22 2.63 -0.44
N SER A 29 -26.89 1.74 -1.17
CA SER A 29 -26.28 0.90 -2.19
C SER A 29 -26.50 1.50 -3.58
N VAL A 30 -25.51 1.39 -4.47
CA VAL A 30 -25.61 1.85 -5.86
C VAL A 30 -25.36 0.68 -6.83
N SER A 31 -26.17 0.59 -7.87
CA SER A 31 -25.97 -0.28 -9.03
C SER A 31 -26.13 0.53 -10.30
N PHE A 32 -25.52 0.09 -11.39
CA PHE A 32 -25.61 0.75 -12.69
C PHE A 32 -26.50 -0.06 -13.62
N ILE A 33 -27.40 0.63 -14.31
CA ILE A 33 -28.35 0.04 -15.25
C ILE A 33 -28.08 0.66 -16.63
N ASP A 34 -27.83 -0.20 -17.61
CA ASP A 34 -27.70 0.21 -19.01
C ASP A 34 -29.08 0.66 -19.53
N GLY A 35 -29.23 1.98 -19.69
CA GLY A 35 -30.37 2.57 -20.39
C GLY A 35 -30.17 2.53 -21.90
N ILE A 36 -31.26 2.70 -22.65
CA ILE A 36 -31.24 2.70 -24.12
C ILE A 36 -30.39 3.86 -24.68
N ASP A 37 -30.31 5.00 -23.97
CA ASP A 37 -29.62 6.21 -24.44
C ASP A 37 -28.50 6.74 -23.50
N GLN A 38 -28.51 6.41 -22.20
CA GLN A 38 -27.54 6.90 -21.21
C GLN A 38 -27.47 5.96 -19.99
N LEU A 39 -26.27 5.78 -19.41
CA LEU A 39 -26.06 5.02 -18.18
C LEU A 39 -26.80 5.68 -17.00
N ARG A 40 -27.52 4.89 -16.20
CA ARG A 40 -28.22 5.39 -15.01
C ARG A 40 -27.72 4.68 -13.76
N ALA A 41 -27.56 5.44 -12.68
CA ALA A 41 -27.38 4.87 -11.35
C ALA A 41 -28.75 4.57 -10.73
N CYS A 42 -28.87 3.40 -10.11
CA CYS A 42 -29.99 2.98 -9.28
C CYS A 42 -29.50 2.89 -7.83
N ILE A 43 -30.17 3.62 -6.94
CA ILE A 43 -29.79 3.75 -5.54
C ILE A 43 -30.89 3.16 -4.67
N THR A 44 -30.52 2.27 -3.75
CA THR A 44 -31.43 1.58 -2.84
C THR A 44 -30.95 1.65 -1.40
N GLY A 45 -31.88 1.62 -0.44
CA GLY A 45 -31.55 1.41 0.96
C GLY A 45 -31.00 0.01 1.25
N PRO A 46 -30.23 -0.20 2.34
CA PRO A 46 -29.77 -1.53 2.73
C PRO A 46 -30.96 -2.48 3.01
N GLY A 47 -31.18 -3.47 2.14
CA GLY A 47 -32.22 -4.49 2.32
C GLY A 47 -33.64 -4.09 1.91
N ASP A 48 -33.86 -2.85 1.43
CA ASP A 48 -35.16 -2.40 0.91
C ASP A 48 -35.21 -2.51 -0.62
N LYS A 49 -36.26 -3.16 -1.14
CA LYS A 49 -36.56 -3.26 -2.58
C LYS A 49 -37.88 -2.58 -2.97
N LYS A 50 -38.58 -1.95 -2.02
CA LYS A 50 -39.90 -1.34 -2.24
C LYS A 50 -39.81 0.09 -2.75
N GLN A 51 -38.69 0.77 -2.49
CA GLN A 51 -38.42 2.12 -2.94
C GLN A 51 -36.96 2.25 -3.37
N TRP A 52 -36.71 3.03 -4.42
CA TRP A 52 -35.37 3.28 -4.95
C TRP A 52 -35.32 4.64 -5.67
N MET A 53 -34.13 5.14 -5.94
CA MET A 53 -33.90 6.34 -6.73
C MET A 53 -33.16 5.98 -8.01
N THR A 54 -33.46 6.67 -9.11
CA THR A 54 -32.62 6.60 -10.31
C THR A 54 -32.20 7.97 -10.79
N LEU A 55 -30.96 8.09 -11.26
CA LEU A 55 -30.42 9.32 -11.79
C LEU A 55 -29.45 9.06 -12.96
N PRO A 56 -29.38 9.96 -13.94
CA PRO A 56 -28.46 9.82 -15.06
C PRO A 56 -27.00 10.01 -14.62
N ILE A 57 -26.09 9.31 -15.29
CA ILE A 57 -24.63 9.49 -15.16
C ILE A 57 -24.13 10.31 -16.36
N VAL A 58 -23.48 11.43 -16.08
CA VAL A 58 -23.03 12.40 -17.09
C VAL A 58 -21.69 12.00 -17.70
N ASP A 59 -20.76 11.47 -16.90
CA ASP A 59 -19.44 11.03 -17.36
C ASP A 59 -19.17 9.57 -16.96
N ILE A 60 -19.03 8.70 -17.96
CA ILE A 60 -18.77 7.26 -17.77
C ILE A 60 -17.26 7.01 -17.62
N SER A 61 -16.40 7.89 -18.14
CA SER A 61 -14.95 7.70 -18.18
C SER A 61 -14.29 7.81 -16.80
N GLY A 62 -14.92 8.53 -15.86
CA GLY A 62 -14.46 8.73 -14.48
C GLY A 62 -14.86 7.64 -13.48
N LEU A 63 -15.77 6.71 -13.83
CA LEU A 63 -16.34 5.71 -12.90
C LEU A 63 -15.34 4.73 -12.28
N SER A 64 -14.09 4.72 -12.75
CA SER A 64 -13.14 3.66 -12.45
C SER A 64 -12.67 3.60 -10.99
N ARG A 65 -12.85 4.66 -10.16
CA ARG A 65 -12.33 4.67 -8.77
C ARG A 65 -13.19 5.40 -7.72
N HIS A 66 -13.77 6.57 -8.03
CA HIS A 66 -14.68 7.30 -7.13
C HIS A 66 -15.72 8.09 -7.91
N LEU A 67 -16.97 8.07 -7.43
CA LEU A 67 -18.02 8.93 -7.96
C LEU A 67 -17.84 10.38 -7.46
N ARG A 68 -17.78 11.35 -8.36
CA ARG A 68 -17.76 12.79 -8.07
C ARG A 68 -19.18 13.37 -8.17
N PRO A 69 -19.48 14.50 -7.49
CA PRO A 69 -20.75 15.18 -7.67
C PRO A 69 -21.03 15.55 -9.14
N ASN A 70 -19.99 15.89 -9.90
CA ASN A 70 -20.12 16.25 -11.32
C ASN A 70 -20.46 15.06 -12.24
N ASP A 71 -20.24 13.82 -11.81
CA ASP A 71 -20.62 12.62 -12.57
C ASP A 71 -22.13 12.38 -12.56
N LEU A 72 -22.84 13.01 -11.62
CA LEU A 72 -24.27 12.82 -11.39
C LEU A 72 -25.10 13.88 -12.13
N GLY A 73 -26.10 13.43 -12.86
CA GLY A 73 -27.12 14.30 -13.47
C GLY A 73 -28.38 14.40 -12.60
N ILE A 74 -29.08 15.53 -12.73
CA ILE A 74 -30.31 15.90 -12.01
C ILE A 74 -31.36 16.30 -13.08
N PRO A 75 -32.67 16.04 -12.91
CA PRO A 75 -33.38 15.59 -11.71
C PRO A 75 -33.23 14.09 -11.40
N ILE A 76 -33.49 13.73 -10.14
CA ILE A 76 -33.56 12.36 -9.66
C ILE A 76 -34.99 11.86 -9.80
N THR A 77 -35.17 10.60 -10.22
CA THR A 77 -36.47 9.94 -10.20
C THR A 77 -36.60 9.09 -8.95
N LEU A 78 -37.56 9.42 -8.08
CA LEU A 78 -37.91 8.66 -6.89
C LEU A 78 -39.00 7.64 -7.25
N HIS A 79 -38.80 6.38 -6.83
CA HIS A 79 -39.69 5.26 -7.11
C HIS A 79 -40.27 4.73 -5.80
N TYR A 80 -41.59 4.68 -5.66
CA TYR A 80 -42.27 4.06 -4.52
C TYR A 80 -43.58 3.40 -4.92
N GLY A 81 -43.67 2.08 -4.75
CA GLY A 81 -44.81 1.30 -5.25
C GLY A 81 -44.91 1.39 -6.78
N ASN A 82 -46.06 1.85 -7.30
CA ASN A 82 -46.28 2.08 -8.74
C ASN A 82 -46.16 3.56 -9.15
N LYS A 83 -45.59 4.41 -8.28
CA LYS A 83 -45.46 5.85 -8.53
C LYS A 83 -44.01 6.21 -8.80
N GLU A 84 -43.82 7.06 -9.80
CA GLU A 84 -42.55 7.69 -10.12
C GLU A 84 -42.71 9.20 -10.06
N THR A 85 -41.79 9.88 -9.38
CA THR A 85 -41.78 11.34 -9.23
C THR A 85 -40.37 11.88 -9.44
N THR A 86 -40.24 12.94 -10.22
CA THR A 86 -38.97 13.64 -10.41
C THR A 86 -38.76 14.68 -9.32
N GLU A 87 -37.60 14.68 -8.70
CA GLU A 87 -37.23 15.59 -7.61
C GLU A 87 -35.84 16.18 -7.83
N ASP A 88 -35.66 17.45 -7.43
CA ASP A 88 -34.39 18.17 -7.45
C ASP A 88 -34.03 18.81 -6.10
N ASP A 89 -34.98 18.89 -5.17
CA ASP A 89 -34.76 19.47 -3.86
C ASP A 89 -33.93 18.54 -2.96
N PRO A 90 -32.77 19.00 -2.45
CA PRO A 90 -31.91 18.16 -1.62
C PRO A 90 -32.59 17.77 -0.29
N GLY A 91 -33.52 18.59 0.22
CA GLY A 91 -34.29 18.30 1.43
C GLY A 91 -35.27 17.15 1.19
N SER A 92 -36.09 17.23 0.14
CA SER A 92 -37.04 16.18 -0.24
C SER A 92 -36.34 14.86 -0.58
N ILE A 93 -35.18 14.91 -1.23
CA ILE A 93 -34.38 13.72 -1.55
C ILE A 93 -33.81 13.08 -0.27
N PHE A 94 -33.30 13.88 0.66
CA PHE A 94 -32.85 13.36 1.95
C PHE A 94 -34.02 12.78 2.75
N GLU A 95 -35.19 13.43 2.74
CA GLU A 95 -36.38 12.94 3.41
C GLU A 95 -36.83 11.58 2.85
N PHE A 96 -36.82 11.42 1.53
CA PHE A 96 -37.07 10.12 0.89
C PHE A 96 -36.06 9.06 1.36
N ALA A 97 -34.76 9.37 1.28
CA ALA A 97 -33.68 8.48 1.68
C ALA A 97 -33.66 8.19 3.19
N SER A 98 -34.20 9.10 4.02
CA SER A 98 -34.16 9.00 5.48
C SER A 98 -34.87 7.75 6.01
N SER A 99 -35.84 7.22 5.25
CA SER A 99 -36.50 5.94 5.56
C SER A 99 -35.54 4.75 5.60
N TRP A 100 -34.38 4.87 4.95
CA TRP A 100 -33.31 3.87 4.95
C TRP A 100 -32.26 4.11 6.04
N LEU A 101 -32.33 5.25 6.72
CA LEU A 101 -31.32 5.71 7.67
C LEU A 101 -31.82 5.56 9.11
N ASN A 102 -30.92 5.20 10.02
CA ASN A 102 -31.22 5.24 11.46
C ASN A 102 -31.09 6.68 11.98
N CYS A 103 -32.07 7.55 11.67
CA CYS A 103 -32.07 8.96 12.02
C CYS A 103 -33.27 9.31 12.92
N ASP A 104 -33.01 10.05 14.01
CA ASP A 104 -34.08 10.65 14.82
C ASP A 104 -34.87 11.69 14.02
N GLU A 105 -36.18 11.77 14.26
CA GLU A 105 -37.10 12.60 13.45
C GLU A 105 -36.76 14.10 13.54
N ARG A 106 -36.36 14.59 14.73
CA ARG A 106 -35.95 15.99 14.92
C ARG A 106 -34.62 16.29 14.21
N ILE A 107 -33.70 15.32 14.21
CA ILE A 107 -32.43 15.44 13.49
C ILE A 107 -32.69 15.46 11.97
N LYS A 108 -33.60 14.61 11.49
CA LYS A 108 -34.04 14.57 10.09
C LYS A 108 -34.57 15.94 9.65
N GLU A 109 -35.55 16.49 10.37
CA GLU A 109 -36.12 17.82 10.06
C GLU A 109 -35.03 18.89 9.99
N THR A 110 -34.07 18.85 10.91
CA THR A 110 -32.97 19.82 10.89
C THR A 110 -32.06 19.64 9.69
N ILE A 111 -31.70 18.40 9.32
CA ILE A 111 -30.86 18.13 8.15
C ILE A 111 -31.55 18.61 6.86
N VAL A 112 -32.85 18.35 6.72
CA VAL A 112 -33.66 18.83 5.59
C VAL A 112 -33.58 20.36 5.48
N LEU A 113 -33.82 21.07 6.59
CA LEU A 113 -33.69 22.52 6.63
C LEU A 113 -32.27 22.99 6.29
N GLU A 114 -31.24 22.28 6.76
CA GLU A 114 -29.85 22.63 6.49
C GLU A 114 -29.44 22.49 5.03
N LEU A 115 -29.94 21.44 4.37
CA LEU A 115 -29.74 21.19 2.94
C LEU A 115 -30.46 22.23 2.09
N GLN A 116 -31.71 22.55 2.41
CA GLN A 116 -32.49 23.58 1.71
C GLN A 116 -31.90 24.98 1.93
N ASN A 117 -31.38 25.26 3.12
CA ASN A 117 -30.65 26.49 3.37
C ASN A 117 -29.35 26.56 2.55
N SER A 118 -28.60 25.45 2.44
CA SER A 118 -27.38 25.39 1.61
C SER A 118 -27.67 25.76 0.15
N SER A 119 -28.74 25.22 -0.44
CA SER A 119 -29.13 25.54 -1.81
C SER A 119 -29.62 26.99 -1.96
N ALA A 120 -30.44 27.50 -1.04
CA ALA A 120 -30.91 28.88 -1.06
C ALA A 120 -29.76 29.91 -0.90
N MET A 121 -28.80 29.62 -0.03
CA MET A 121 -27.61 30.44 0.13
C MET A 121 -26.77 30.42 -1.16
N LEU A 122 -26.55 29.24 -1.75
CA LEU A 122 -25.79 29.10 -3.00
C LEU A 122 -26.44 29.85 -4.16
N GLU A 123 -27.77 29.85 -4.28
CA GLU A 123 -28.49 30.64 -5.29
C GLU A 123 -28.10 32.13 -5.22
N LYS A 124 -28.08 32.71 -4.00
CA LYS A 124 -27.65 34.10 -3.82
C LYS A 124 -26.16 34.28 -4.14
N TRP A 125 -25.30 33.34 -3.74
CA TRP A 125 -23.87 33.39 -4.08
C TRP A 125 -23.65 33.37 -5.60
N MET A 126 -24.38 32.55 -6.36
CA MET A 126 -24.31 32.52 -7.83
C MET A 126 -24.76 33.85 -8.44
N ASN A 127 -25.86 34.42 -7.93
CA ASN A 127 -26.35 35.74 -8.35
C ASN A 127 -25.31 36.84 -8.11
N LEU A 128 -24.61 36.84 -6.97
CA LEU A 128 -23.52 37.78 -6.71
C LEU A 128 -22.29 37.51 -7.59
N GLY A 129 -21.95 36.23 -7.77
CA GLY A 129 -20.77 35.77 -8.52
C GLY A 129 -20.81 36.13 -10.00
N VAL A 130 -21.98 36.10 -10.66
CA VAL A 130 -22.08 36.46 -12.09
C VAL A 130 -21.78 37.94 -12.36
N HIS A 131 -22.00 38.80 -11.37
CA HIS A 131 -21.72 40.24 -11.46
C HIS A 131 -20.30 40.59 -10.99
N SER A 132 -19.52 39.60 -10.52
CA SER A 132 -18.15 39.83 -10.06
C SER A 132 -17.19 40.05 -11.22
N GLN A 133 -16.17 40.88 -10.98
CA GLN A 133 -15.11 41.13 -11.95
C GLN A 133 -14.23 39.89 -12.10
N LEU A 134 -13.83 39.59 -13.34
CA LEU A 134 -12.87 38.53 -13.61
C LEU A 134 -11.50 38.90 -13.02
N LEU A 135 -11.02 38.07 -12.10
CA LEU A 135 -9.72 38.26 -11.45
C LEU A 135 -8.55 37.88 -12.36
N ASN A 136 -7.41 38.53 -12.14
CA ASN A 136 -6.17 38.27 -12.88
C ASN A 136 -4.97 38.22 -11.93
N ILE A 137 -3.77 38.01 -12.47
CA ILE A 137 -2.56 37.85 -11.67
C ILE A 137 -2.26 39.05 -10.76
N ASN A 138 -2.77 40.25 -11.05
CA ASN A 138 -2.55 41.45 -10.23
C ASN A 138 -3.68 41.73 -9.22
N SER A 139 -4.73 40.90 -9.20
CA SER A 139 -5.77 40.98 -8.16
C SER A 139 -5.17 40.67 -6.79
N SER A 140 -5.63 41.42 -5.79
CA SER A 140 -5.22 41.28 -4.39
C SER A 140 -5.63 39.94 -3.80
N PHE A 141 -4.92 39.49 -2.76
CA PHE A 141 -5.29 38.27 -2.04
C PHE A 141 -6.74 38.27 -1.54
N LEU A 142 -7.23 39.43 -1.09
CA LEU A 142 -8.57 39.57 -0.55
C LEU A 142 -9.66 39.41 -1.64
N GLU A 143 -9.40 39.84 -2.87
CA GLU A 143 -10.31 39.58 -3.99
C GLU A 143 -10.38 38.07 -4.28
N TRP A 144 -9.24 37.36 -4.25
CA TRP A 144 -9.20 35.90 -4.40
C TRP A 144 -9.93 35.16 -3.27
N GLU A 145 -9.88 35.67 -2.04
CA GLU A 145 -10.66 35.11 -0.91
C GLU A 145 -12.18 35.25 -1.10
N ARG A 146 -12.62 36.29 -1.82
CA ARG A 146 -14.04 36.66 -1.95
C ARG A 146 -14.70 36.13 -3.22
N CYS A 147 -13.94 35.49 -4.12
CA CYS A 147 -14.49 34.95 -5.36
C CYS A 147 -15.01 33.51 -5.25
N LEU A 148 -14.99 32.90 -4.06
CA LEU A 148 -15.56 31.57 -3.86
C LEU A 148 -17.09 31.64 -3.90
N VAL A 149 -17.70 30.93 -4.85
CA VAL A 149 -19.15 30.90 -5.09
C VAL A 149 -19.73 29.54 -4.74
N THR A 150 -19.09 28.44 -5.14
CA THR A 150 -19.66 27.09 -5.02
C THR A 150 -19.42 26.46 -3.64
N GLY A 151 -18.39 26.90 -2.91
CA GLY A 151 -18.12 26.42 -1.55
C GLY A 151 -17.34 25.09 -1.55
N HIS A 152 -17.55 24.25 -0.54
CA HIS A 152 -16.82 22.97 -0.47
C HIS A 152 -17.27 22.04 -1.62
N PRO A 153 -16.34 21.41 -2.35
CA PRO A 153 -16.67 20.63 -3.56
C PRO A 153 -17.51 19.37 -3.33
N ALA A 154 -17.58 18.83 -2.12
CA ALA A 154 -18.27 17.56 -1.83
C ALA A 154 -19.11 17.56 -0.54
N HIS A 155 -19.06 18.62 0.25
CA HIS A 155 -19.84 18.70 1.48
C HIS A 155 -21.30 19.05 1.15
N PRO A 156 -22.32 18.28 1.55
CA PRO A 156 -23.72 18.58 1.20
C PRO A 156 -24.18 19.94 1.76
N PHE A 157 -23.72 20.28 2.95
CA PHE A 157 -23.97 21.55 3.62
C PHE A 157 -22.98 22.67 3.23
N HIS A 158 -22.42 22.63 2.02
CA HIS A 158 -21.30 23.48 1.56
C HIS A 158 -21.50 24.99 1.76
N ARG A 159 -22.75 25.48 1.74
CA ARG A 159 -23.11 26.91 1.91
C ARG A 159 -24.12 27.17 3.02
N THR A 160 -24.45 26.15 3.83
CA THR A 160 -25.33 26.30 4.98
C THR A 160 -24.84 27.43 5.90
N CYS A 161 -25.76 28.28 6.35
CA CYS A 161 -25.51 29.35 7.31
C CYS A 161 -26.75 29.59 8.20
N PHE A 162 -26.74 29.03 9.42
CA PHE A 162 -27.78 29.30 10.43
C PHE A 162 -27.24 30.12 11.58
N ALA A 163 -28.03 31.08 12.05
CA ALA A 163 -27.80 31.73 13.33
C ALA A 163 -28.15 30.78 14.48
N SER A 164 -27.37 30.81 15.55
CA SER A 164 -27.80 30.24 16.84
C SER A 164 -29.01 30.99 17.39
N SER A 165 -29.73 30.39 18.34
CA SER A 165 -30.95 30.99 18.93
C SER A 165 -30.74 32.33 19.64
N VAL A 166 -29.49 32.69 19.95
CA VAL A 166 -29.12 33.97 20.59
C VAL A 166 -28.84 35.09 19.56
N LEU A 167 -28.89 34.78 18.26
CA LEU A 167 -28.71 35.73 17.17
C LEU A 167 -29.98 35.83 16.32
N SER A 168 -30.13 36.94 15.59
CA SER A 168 -31.16 37.05 14.56
C SER A 168 -30.94 36.02 13.43
N PRO A 169 -32.00 35.40 12.88
CA PRO A 169 -31.89 34.45 11.77
C PRO A 169 -31.08 35.01 10.61
N VAL A 170 -30.33 34.15 9.92
CA VAL A 170 -29.60 34.50 8.70
C VAL A 170 -30.39 34.02 7.49
N THR A 171 -30.66 34.94 6.57
CA THR A 171 -31.30 34.68 5.28
C THR A 171 -30.31 34.95 4.13
N PRO A 172 -30.58 34.48 2.90
CA PRO A 172 -29.72 34.76 1.76
C PRO A 172 -29.48 36.27 1.52
N ASP A 173 -30.45 37.12 1.83
CA ASP A 173 -30.30 38.57 1.66
C ASP A 173 -29.29 39.22 2.62
N ASP A 174 -28.87 38.52 3.67
CA ASP A 174 -27.84 38.99 4.60
C ASP A 174 -26.41 38.77 4.08
N ILE A 175 -26.21 37.98 3.01
CA ILE A 175 -24.86 37.64 2.50
C ILE A 175 -24.00 38.89 2.21
N PRO A 176 -24.50 39.95 1.56
CA PRO A 176 -23.72 41.18 1.38
C PRO A 176 -23.23 41.81 2.69
N GLY A 177 -24.04 41.77 3.75
CA GLY A 177 -23.65 42.25 5.09
C GLY A 177 -22.66 41.32 5.78
N LEU A 178 -22.77 40.00 5.58
CA LEU A 178 -21.77 39.03 6.06
C LEU A 178 -20.41 39.20 5.37
N LEU A 179 -20.41 39.64 4.11
CA LEU A 179 -19.19 39.93 3.36
C LEU A 179 -18.54 41.26 3.74
N ASN A 180 -19.31 42.21 4.26
CA ASN A 180 -18.84 43.53 4.70
C ASN A 180 -19.30 43.79 6.14
N PRO A 181 -18.82 42.99 7.12
CA PRO A 181 -19.36 43.02 8.47
C PRO A 181 -18.94 44.28 9.23
N GLY A 182 -19.82 44.76 10.11
CA GLY A 182 -19.42 45.70 11.16
C GLY A 182 -18.54 45.03 12.22
N ILE A 183 -17.64 45.80 12.82
CA ILE A 183 -16.84 45.39 13.97
C ILE A 183 -17.28 46.21 15.19
N SER A 184 -17.64 45.52 16.27
CA SER A 184 -17.96 46.10 17.56
C SER A 184 -16.77 45.96 18.50
N PHE A 185 -16.44 47.03 19.21
CA PHE A 185 -15.38 47.07 20.21
C PHE A 185 -16.01 47.08 21.60
N VAL A 186 -15.66 46.11 22.43
CA VAL A 186 -16.19 45.96 23.79
C VAL A 186 -15.09 46.13 24.83
N ALA A 187 -15.35 46.89 25.88
CA ALA A 187 -14.53 46.91 27.09
C ALA A 187 -14.91 45.70 27.96
N VAL A 188 -13.93 44.89 28.33
CA VAL A 188 -14.14 43.67 29.11
C VAL A 188 -13.24 43.69 30.35
N PRO A 189 -13.75 43.36 31.56
CA PRO A 189 -12.90 43.25 32.74
C PRO A 189 -11.78 42.25 32.51
N ARG A 190 -10.55 42.60 32.91
CA ARG A 190 -9.38 41.72 32.71
C ARG A 190 -9.50 40.37 33.42
N SER A 191 -10.20 40.32 34.55
CA SER A 191 -10.52 39.07 35.25
C SER A 191 -11.38 38.10 34.44
N SER A 192 -12.10 38.60 33.41
CA SER A 192 -13.03 37.82 32.58
C SER A 192 -12.39 37.27 31.30
N VAL A 193 -11.12 37.57 31.03
CA VAL A 193 -10.43 37.15 29.80
C VAL A 193 -9.03 36.61 30.06
N ARG A 194 -8.51 35.85 29.10
CA ARG A 194 -7.11 35.42 29.02
C ARG A 194 -6.52 35.95 27.72
N LEU A 195 -5.35 36.59 27.83
CA LEU A 195 -4.62 37.18 26.71
C LEU A 195 -3.39 36.32 26.41
N PHE A 196 -3.14 36.08 25.12
CA PHE A 196 -2.01 35.32 24.62
C PHE A 196 -1.23 36.13 23.59
N GLY A 197 0.09 36.11 23.67
CA GLY A 197 0.94 37.01 22.89
C GLY A 197 0.71 38.49 23.25
N PRO A 198 1.31 39.42 22.50
CA PRO A 198 1.18 40.86 22.75
C PRO A 198 -0.13 41.41 22.14
N PHE A 199 -1.28 40.83 22.50
CA PHE A 199 -2.59 41.12 21.92
C PHE A 199 -2.95 42.61 21.97
N GLU A 200 -2.81 43.24 23.14
CA GLU A 200 -3.18 44.65 23.33
C GLU A 200 -2.29 45.59 22.52
N LYS A 201 -0.98 45.29 22.44
CA LYS A 201 -0.05 46.04 21.60
C LYS A 201 -0.42 45.94 20.11
N PHE A 202 -0.82 44.75 19.66
CA PHE A 202 -1.17 44.53 18.26
C PHE A 202 -2.54 45.10 17.89
N ILE A 203 -3.47 45.23 18.83
CA ILE A 203 -4.79 45.82 18.55
C ILE A 203 -4.78 47.36 18.54
N GLU A 204 -3.81 48.02 19.17
CA GLU A 204 -3.73 49.49 19.22
C GLU A 204 -3.83 50.17 17.84
N PRO A 205 -3.04 49.78 16.81
CA PRO A 205 -3.17 50.36 15.47
C PRO A 205 -4.58 50.20 14.86
N LEU A 206 -5.28 49.11 15.17
CA LEU A 206 -6.66 48.92 14.74
C LEU A 206 -7.62 49.89 15.45
N LEU A 207 -7.45 50.09 16.76
CA LEU A 207 -8.26 51.03 17.53
C LEU A 207 -8.09 52.45 16.99
N ASP A 208 -6.85 52.87 16.72
CA ASP A 208 -6.53 54.17 16.13
C ASP A 208 -7.16 54.33 14.74
N LEU A 209 -6.98 53.32 13.87
CA LEU A 209 -7.54 53.31 12.52
C LEU A 209 -9.09 53.39 12.52
N MET A 210 -9.73 52.80 13.53
CA MET A 210 -11.19 52.78 13.69
C MET A 210 -11.72 53.96 14.53
N GLY A 211 -10.83 54.82 15.05
CA GLY A 211 -11.16 55.94 15.92
C GLY A 211 -11.91 55.49 17.18
N VAL A 212 -11.40 54.44 17.83
CA VAL A 212 -11.96 53.86 19.06
C VAL A 212 -11.11 54.33 20.24
N VAL A 213 -11.71 55.13 21.13
CA VAL A 213 -11.08 55.54 22.38
C VAL A 213 -11.87 54.90 23.53
N SER A 214 -11.21 54.02 24.29
CA SER A 214 -11.84 53.43 25.48
C SER A 214 -11.87 54.46 26.62
N PRO A 215 -13.05 54.77 27.19
CA PRO A 215 -13.16 55.64 28.36
C PRO A 215 -12.83 54.92 29.68
N TYR A 216 -12.57 53.60 29.64
CA TYR A 216 -12.33 52.76 30.81
C TYR A 216 -10.83 52.65 31.12
N ASP A 217 -10.54 52.50 32.41
CA ASP A 217 -9.18 52.28 32.91
C ASP A 217 -8.55 51.04 32.25
N ARG A 218 -7.40 51.25 31.59
CA ARG A 218 -6.66 50.19 30.89
C ARG A 218 -6.11 49.14 31.85
N ASP A 219 -5.94 49.46 33.14
CA ASP A 219 -5.47 48.49 34.13
C ASP A 219 -6.58 47.52 34.56
N ALA A 220 -7.84 47.97 34.54
CA ALA A 220 -9.01 47.17 34.91
C ALA A 220 -9.70 46.49 33.70
N TYR A 221 -9.69 47.13 32.54
CA TYR A 221 -10.39 46.70 31.33
C TYR A 221 -9.46 46.56 30.13
N THR A 222 -9.77 45.58 29.28
CA THR A 222 -9.14 45.45 27.96
C THR A 222 -10.20 45.62 26.86
N VAL A 223 -9.77 46.04 25.67
CA VAL A 223 -10.66 46.23 24.53
C VAL A 223 -10.59 45.01 23.61
N VAL A 224 -11.71 44.35 23.42
CA VAL A 224 -11.83 43.18 22.53
C VAL A 224 -12.73 43.54 21.34
N PRO A 225 -12.27 43.37 20.10
CA PRO A 225 -13.14 43.46 18.94
C PRO A 225 -13.95 42.16 18.75
N CYS A 226 -15.18 42.29 18.27
CA CYS A 226 -15.99 41.18 17.79
C CYS A 226 -16.79 41.61 16.55
N LEU A 227 -17.34 40.64 15.82
CA LEU A 227 -18.29 40.95 14.74
C LEU A 227 -19.56 41.54 15.34
N GLU A 228 -20.12 42.57 14.70
CA GLU A 228 -21.39 43.18 15.09
C GLU A 228 -22.50 42.14 15.20
N LYS A 229 -22.60 41.24 14.21
CA LYS A 229 -23.56 40.14 14.22
C LYS A 229 -23.34 39.14 15.37
N HIS A 230 -22.15 39.07 15.95
CA HIS A 230 -21.85 38.20 17.09
C HIS A 230 -22.09 38.88 18.45
N LEU A 231 -22.14 40.22 18.48
CA LEU A 231 -22.23 41.01 19.71
C LEU A 231 -23.36 40.55 20.67
N PRO A 232 -24.60 40.24 20.21
CA PRO A 232 -25.65 39.78 21.12
C PRO A 232 -25.29 38.48 21.85
N ALA A 233 -24.61 37.55 21.16
CA ALA A 233 -24.16 36.30 21.77
C ALA A 233 -23.00 36.55 22.75
N LEU A 234 -22.09 37.46 22.43
CA LEU A 234 -21.01 37.84 23.34
C LEU A 234 -21.59 38.46 24.62
N LEU A 235 -22.49 39.43 24.52
CA LEU A 235 -23.10 40.09 25.68
C LEU A 235 -23.96 39.13 26.52
N HIS A 236 -24.55 38.10 25.91
CA HIS A 236 -25.29 37.06 26.62
C HIS A 236 -24.39 36.28 27.59
N PHE A 237 -23.21 35.84 27.14
CA PHE A 237 -22.27 35.07 27.97
C PHE A 237 -21.30 35.94 28.78
N PHE A 238 -21.17 37.22 28.44
CA PHE A 238 -20.32 38.20 29.12
C PHE A 238 -21.15 39.45 29.46
N PRO A 239 -22.07 39.37 30.44
CA PRO A 239 -22.98 40.47 30.76
C PRO A 239 -22.27 41.70 31.35
N THR A 240 -21.02 41.55 31.78
CA THR A 240 -20.16 42.63 32.28
C THR A 240 -19.36 43.33 31.18
N ALA A 241 -19.41 42.84 29.94
CA ALA A 241 -18.79 43.50 28.79
C ALA A 241 -19.61 44.71 28.36
N ILE A 242 -18.93 45.81 28.01
CA ILE A 242 -19.58 47.08 27.69
C ILE A 242 -19.23 47.48 26.25
N SER A 243 -20.23 47.70 25.42
CA SER A 243 -20.02 48.16 24.03
C SER A 243 -19.51 49.61 24.02
N ILE A 244 -18.37 49.83 23.38
CA ILE A 244 -17.75 51.16 23.22
C ILE A 244 -18.22 51.81 21.91
N LYS A 245 -18.01 51.10 20.80
CA LYS A 245 -18.28 51.59 19.44
C LYS A 245 -18.46 50.43 18.48
N THR A 246 -19.36 50.60 17.52
CA THR A 246 -19.46 49.73 16.33
C THR A 246 -19.05 50.55 15.09
N VAL A 247 -18.23 49.96 14.24
CA VAL A 247 -17.76 50.57 12.99
C VAL A 247 -18.16 49.68 11.82
N THR A 248 -18.91 50.24 10.87
CA THR A 248 -19.35 49.56 9.65
C THR A 248 -18.49 49.97 8.45
N ASP A 249 -18.59 49.23 7.34
CA ASP A 249 -18.01 49.58 6.03
C ASP A 249 -16.48 49.73 5.97
N ARG A 250 -15.78 49.22 6.97
CA ARG A 250 -14.31 49.23 7.07
C ARG A 250 -13.66 47.85 7.05
N ALA A 251 -14.48 46.80 7.15
CA ALA A 251 -14.02 45.45 7.33
C ALA A 251 -14.56 44.54 6.23
N LEU A 252 -13.70 43.65 5.74
CA LEU A 252 -13.97 42.79 4.60
C LEU A 252 -13.77 41.33 5.00
N ALA A 253 -14.84 40.54 4.93
CA ALA A 253 -14.75 39.12 5.24
C ALA A 253 -13.97 38.36 4.16
N GLN A 254 -13.17 37.39 4.61
CA GLN A 254 -12.48 36.39 3.79
C GLN A 254 -13.38 35.16 3.57
N ALA A 255 -12.88 34.11 2.89
CA ALA A 255 -13.64 32.91 2.57
C ALA A 255 -14.31 32.22 3.78
N ALA A 256 -13.72 32.36 4.97
CA ALA A 256 -14.26 31.77 6.20
C ALA A 256 -15.42 32.56 6.84
N ILE A 257 -15.78 33.73 6.29
CA ILE A 257 -16.75 34.73 6.79
C ILE A 257 -16.32 35.37 8.13
N ARG A 258 -15.97 34.56 9.12
CA ARG A 258 -15.53 35.00 10.45
C ARG A 258 -14.11 35.57 10.51
N THR A 259 -13.34 35.43 9.44
CA THR A 259 -12.00 36.02 9.33
C THR A 259 -12.12 37.27 8.48
N VAL A 260 -11.67 38.40 9.01
CA VAL A 260 -11.91 39.72 8.44
C VAL A 260 -10.60 40.45 8.28
N SER A 261 -10.38 41.03 7.10
CA SER A 261 -9.29 41.95 6.85
C SER A 261 -9.80 43.38 6.95
N VAL A 262 -8.99 44.26 7.54
CA VAL A 262 -9.24 45.70 7.57
C VAL A 262 -8.17 46.37 6.71
N PRO A 263 -8.53 47.02 5.59
CA PRO A 263 -7.55 47.74 4.77
C PRO A 263 -6.75 48.76 5.60
N GLY A 264 -5.42 48.69 5.54
CA GLY A 264 -4.52 49.54 6.32
C GLY A 264 -4.13 48.98 7.70
N TYR A 265 -4.52 47.75 8.03
CA TYR A 265 -4.10 47.04 9.24
C TYR A 265 -3.34 45.76 8.90
N ASP A 266 -2.26 45.48 9.64
CA ASP A 266 -1.29 44.42 9.31
C ASP A 266 -1.75 42.99 9.66
N TYR A 267 -2.88 42.86 10.38
CA TYR A 267 -3.39 41.57 10.83
C TYR A 267 -4.82 41.32 10.33
N ASP A 268 -5.09 40.07 9.96
CA ASP A 268 -6.44 39.57 9.80
C ASP A 268 -7.02 39.17 11.17
N LEU A 269 -8.30 39.46 11.37
CA LEU A 269 -9.02 39.21 12.62
C LEU A 269 -9.89 37.96 12.46
N LYS A 270 -9.56 36.89 13.17
CA LYS A 270 -10.35 35.64 13.20
C LYS A 270 -11.24 35.66 14.43
N PHE A 271 -12.54 35.84 14.22
CA PHE A 271 -13.53 35.97 15.30
C PHE A 271 -14.30 34.68 15.58
N SER A 272 -14.79 34.56 16.81
CA SER A 272 -15.97 33.75 17.09
C SER A 272 -17.20 34.32 16.38
N LEU A 273 -17.99 33.43 15.78
CA LEU A 273 -19.27 33.74 15.16
C LEU A 273 -20.27 32.64 15.52
N ALA A 274 -21.36 33.01 16.18
CA ALA A 274 -22.40 32.08 16.60
C ALA A 274 -23.36 31.69 15.45
N CYS A 275 -22.75 31.38 14.29
CA CYS A 275 -23.43 30.84 13.12
C CYS A 275 -22.89 29.44 12.80
N LEU A 276 -23.79 28.52 12.46
CA LEU A 276 -23.48 27.22 11.90
C LEU A 276 -23.16 27.39 10.41
N ILE A 277 -21.89 27.26 10.04
CA ILE A 277 -21.44 27.35 8.64
C ILE A 277 -20.79 26.03 8.25
N THR A 278 -21.27 25.39 7.17
CA THR A 278 -20.80 24.07 6.75
C THR A 278 -20.91 23.03 7.88
N SER A 279 -22.09 22.97 8.50
CA SER A 279 -22.44 22.09 9.64
C SER A 279 -21.61 22.26 10.91
N ALA A 280 -20.76 23.29 11.03
CA ALA A 280 -19.98 23.56 12.23
C ALA A 280 -20.27 24.95 12.80
N LEU A 281 -20.49 25.02 14.11
CA LEU A 281 -20.66 26.29 14.81
C LEU A 281 -19.33 27.05 14.80
N ARG A 282 -19.33 28.27 14.25
CA ARG A 282 -18.12 29.06 13.97
C ARG A 282 -17.58 29.87 15.15
N VAL A 283 -17.88 29.47 16.37
CA VAL A 283 -17.24 29.96 17.59
C VAL A 283 -15.85 29.31 17.72
N LEU A 284 -14.81 30.01 18.14
CA LEU A 284 -13.42 29.51 18.18
C LEU A 284 -13.10 28.85 19.53
N PRO A 285 -12.61 27.60 19.58
CA PRO A 285 -12.27 26.95 20.84
C PRO A 285 -11.21 27.72 21.65
N CYS A 286 -11.37 27.79 22.97
CA CYS A 286 -10.44 28.49 23.87
C CYS A 286 -9.00 27.96 23.75
N TRP A 287 -8.83 26.64 23.60
CA TRP A 287 -7.50 26.03 23.44
C TRP A 287 -6.78 26.52 22.17
N SER A 288 -7.50 26.84 21.10
CA SER A 288 -6.89 27.33 19.86
C SER A 288 -6.32 28.73 20.01
N ALA A 289 -6.94 29.58 20.84
CA ALA A 289 -6.40 30.88 21.20
C ALA A 289 -5.13 30.76 22.05
N ALA A 290 -5.12 29.82 23.01
CA ALA A 290 -3.95 29.57 23.85
C ALA A 290 -2.75 29.04 23.04
N ALA A 291 -3.00 28.10 22.13
CA ALA A 291 -1.96 27.45 21.33
C ALA A 291 -1.40 28.36 20.21
N ALA A 292 -2.16 29.34 19.73
CA ALA A 292 -1.84 30.10 18.50
C ALA A 292 -0.40 30.68 18.48
N PRO A 293 0.04 31.50 19.47
CA PRO A 293 1.36 32.11 19.43
C PRO A 293 2.50 31.08 19.55
N VAL A 294 2.33 30.08 20.43
CA VAL A 294 3.32 29.03 20.68
C VAL A 294 3.48 28.15 19.44
N MET A 295 2.37 27.71 18.85
CA MET A 295 2.34 26.95 17.60
C MET A 295 3.00 27.72 16.45
N THR A 296 2.71 29.02 16.31
CA THR A 296 3.35 29.87 15.30
C THR A 296 4.88 29.90 15.45
N CYS A 297 5.37 30.04 16.68
CA CYS A 297 6.80 30.05 16.98
C CYS A 297 7.46 28.71 16.64
N LEU A 298 6.81 27.59 17.00
CA LEU A 298 7.29 26.24 16.70
C LEU A 298 7.34 26.02 15.18
N LEU A 299 6.23 26.20 14.47
CA LEU A 299 6.11 25.88 13.05
C LEU A 299 7.08 26.69 12.18
N ARG A 300 7.37 27.95 12.53
CA ARG A 300 8.39 28.76 11.82
C ARG A 300 9.78 28.14 11.82
N LYS A 301 10.11 27.30 12.80
CA LYS A 301 11.38 26.57 12.88
C LYS A 301 11.36 25.27 12.05
N LEU A 302 10.18 24.73 11.77
CA LEU A 302 9.99 23.40 11.18
C LEU A 302 9.64 23.42 9.69
N ILE A 303 9.15 24.54 9.16
CA ILE A 303 8.75 24.65 7.76
C ILE A 303 9.91 25.05 6.83
N PRO A 304 9.94 24.54 5.59
CA PRO A 304 10.91 24.96 4.59
C PRO A 304 10.68 26.43 4.17
N GLY A 305 11.74 27.16 3.81
CA GLY A 305 11.64 28.61 3.53
C GLY A 305 10.72 29.02 2.37
N GLU A 306 10.42 28.10 1.44
CA GLU A 306 9.44 28.31 0.37
C GLU A 306 7.97 28.15 0.83
N LEU A 307 7.74 27.58 2.01
CA LEU A 307 6.44 27.49 2.66
C LEU A 307 6.28 28.65 3.65
N TRP A 308 5.37 29.58 3.38
CA TRP A 308 5.07 30.67 4.30
C TRP A 308 3.96 30.27 5.28
N LEU A 309 3.95 30.91 6.44
CA LEU A 309 2.94 30.70 7.46
C LEU A 309 2.17 32.01 7.67
N PHE A 310 0.85 31.95 7.60
CA PHE A 310 0.00 33.00 8.17
C PHE A 310 -0.03 32.79 9.69
N GLY A 311 0.95 33.36 10.40
CA GLY A 311 1.12 33.12 11.84
C GLY A 311 -0.03 33.71 12.64
N GLU A 312 -0.56 32.92 13.58
CA GLU A 312 -1.54 33.37 14.57
C GLU A 312 -0.76 33.84 15.81
N VAL A 313 -0.48 35.14 15.90
CA VAL A 313 0.59 35.69 16.77
C VAL A 313 0.09 36.20 18.12
N ALA A 314 -1.21 36.47 18.24
CA ALA A 314 -1.83 36.89 19.49
C ALA A 314 -3.30 36.50 19.51
N ALA A 315 -3.87 36.35 20.70
CA ALA A 315 -5.28 36.00 20.86
C ALA A 315 -5.84 36.46 22.21
N VAL A 316 -7.17 36.52 22.29
CA VAL A 316 -7.94 36.71 23.52
C VAL A 316 -9.05 35.66 23.56
N THR A 317 -9.39 35.18 24.75
CA THR A 317 -10.53 34.27 25.01
C THR A 317 -11.11 34.53 26.40
N GLY A 318 -12.30 34.00 26.71
CA GLY A 318 -12.89 34.07 28.04
C GLY A 318 -12.09 33.31 29.10
N SER A 319 -12.16 33.77 30.35
CA SER A 319 -11.51 33.12 31.49
C SER A 319 -12.41 32.14 32.26
N GLN A 320 -13.70 32.05 31.92
CA GLN A 320 -14.68 31.20 32.60
C GLN A 320 -14.25 29.73 32.63
N GLU A 321 -14.68 29.00 33.67
CA GLU A 321 -14.45 27.55 33.80
C GLU A 321 -15.16 26.76 32.69
N ASP A 322 -16.39 27.16 32.34
CA ASP A 322 -17.10 26.57 31.20
C ASP A 322 -16.50 27.09 29.88
N THR A 323 -15.62 26.27 29.32
CA THR A 323 -14.96 26.56 28.04
C THR A 323 -15.92 26.61 26.84
N THR A 324 -17.16 26.11 26.97
CA THR A 324 -18.18 26.18 25.92
C THR A 324 -18.85 27.56 25.83
N GLU A 325 -18.90 28.28 26.94
CA GLU A 325 -19.34 29.68 27.01
C GLU A 325 -18.17 30.65 26.79
N ALA A 326 -17.02 30.38 27.42
CA ALA A 326 -15.83 31.24 27.35
C ALA A 326 -15.37 31.54 25.91
N ARG A 327 -15.58 30.57 25.00
CA ARG A 327 -15.20 30.66 23.58
C ARG A 327 -15.95 31.73 22.78
N TYR A 328 -17.05 32.28 23.29
CA TYR A 328 -17.76 33.38 22.63
C TYR A 328 -17.00 34.71 22.67
N MET A 329 -15.98 34.86 23.52
CA MET A 329 -15.08 36.02 23.53
C MET A 329 -13.89 35.88 22.57
N THR A 330 -13.70 34.70 21.97
CA THR A 330 -12.44 34.39 21.30
C THR A 330 -12.20 35.24 20.04
N CYS A 331 -11.03 35.88 19.99
CA CYS A 331 -10.49 36.57 18.82
C CYS A 331 -9.00 36.23 18.66
N ILE A 332 -8.58 35.90 17.44
CA ILE A 332 -7.19 35.55 17.10
C ILE A 332 -6.68 36.53 16.03
N LEU A 333 -5.50 37.11 16.25
CA LEU A 333 -4.80 37.97 15.31
C LEU A 333 -3.86 37.12 14.44
N ARG A 334 -4.06 37.17 13.13
CA ARG A 334 -3.28 36.44 12.14
C ARG A 334 -2.52 37.42 11.25
N GLU A 335 -1.25 37.18 10.99
CA GLU A 335 -0.46 38.04 10.10
C GLU A 335 -1.04 38.07 8.69
N ASN A 336 -1.03 39.25 8.06
CA ASN A 336 -1.32 39.40 6.65
C ASN A 336 -0.02 39.32 5.81
N LEU A 337 -0.02 38.51 4.75
CA LEU A 337 1.17 38.27 3.93
C LEU A 337 1.18 39.07 2.60
N GLU A 338 0.17 39.92 2.34
CA GLU A 338 0.03 40.65 1.09
C GLU A 338 1.20 41.61 0.84
N SER A 339 1.59 42.41 1.83
CA SER A 339 2.72 43.35 1.71
C SER A 339 4.01 42.63 1.33
N ARG A 340 4.30 41.50 1.98
CA ARG A 340 5.45 40.64 1.67
C ARG A 340 5.39 40.07 0.24
N ALA A 341 4.20 39.71 -0.23
CA ALA A 341 4.02 39.21 -1.59
C ALA A 341 4.26 40.33 -2.62
N VAL A 342 3.75 41.54 -2.36
CA VAL A 342 3.98 42.73 -3.20
C VAL A 342 5.47 43.05 -3.30
N GLU A 343 6.19 43.08 -2.18
CA GLU A 343 7.65 43.31 -2.14
C GLU A 343 8.43 42.28 -2.99
N ASN A 344 7.97 41.02 -3.00
CA ASN A 344 8.58 39.94 -3.79
C ASN A 344 8.08 39.86 -5.24
N ASN A 345 7.20 40.78 -5.68
CA ASN A 345 6.54 40.72 -6.99
C ASN A 345 5.81 39.37 -7.22
N GLU A 346 5.15 38.90 -6.17
CA GLU A 346 4.34 37.69 -6.11
C GLU A 346 2.87 38.04 -5.88
N SER A 347 1.99 37.11 -6.25
CA SER A 347 0.56 37.14 -5.97
C SER A 347 0.20 35.95 -5.10
N LEU A 348 -0.61 36.22 -4.08
CA LEU A 348 -1.20 35.21 -3.22
C LEU A 348 -2.57 34.86 -3.78
N ILE A 349 -2.77 33.61 -4.16
CA ILE A 349 -4.04 33.13 -4.70
C ILE A 349 -4.51 31.96 -3.84
N LEU A 350 -5.75 32.01 -3.38
CA LEU A 350 -6.33 30.90 -2.64
C LEU A 350 -6.48 29.66 -3.54
N ALA A 351 -5.98 28.49 -3.13
CA ALA A 351 -6.05 27.30 -3.98
C ALA A 351 -7.50 26.88 -4.29
N ALA A 352 -8.44 27.08 -3.36
CA ALA A 352 -9.86 26.85 -3.61
C ALA A 352 -10.43 27.76 -4.71
N ALA A 353 -9.92 29.00 -4.82
CA ALA A 353 -10.38 29.94 -5.84
C ALA A 353 -9.96 29.52 -7.25
N LEU A 354 -8.82 28.85 -7.38
CA LEU A 354 -8.34 28.31 -8.66
C LEU A 354 -9.28 27.26 -9.26
N LEU A 355 -10.09 26.59 -8.43
CA LEU A 355 -11.07 25.58 -8.84
C LEU A 355 -12.38 26.20 -9.34
N GLU A 356 -12.65 27.45 -8.99
CA GLU A 356 -13.92 28.12 -9.31
C GLU A 356 -14.00 28.48 -10.80
N ARG A 357 -15.22 28.45 -11.32
CA ARG A 357 -15.54 28.86 -12.70
C ARG A 357 -16.16 30.27 -12.65
N PRO A 358 -15.40 31.32 -12.99
CA PRO A 358 -15.90 32.69 -12.88
C PRO A 358 -17.12 32.92 -13.77
N GLN A 359 -18.05 33.73 -13.27
CA GLN A 359 -19.25 34.18 -13.99
C GLN A 359 -20.11 33.03 -14.56
N GLY A 360 -20.01 31.83 -14.00
CA GLY A 360 -20.72 30.64 -14.50
C GLY A 360 -20.19 30.10 -15.82
N GLY A 361 -18.96 30.47 -16.21
CA GLY A 361 -18.30 29.97 -17.42
C GLY A 361 -17.92 28.49 -17.36
N SER A 362 -17.41 27.94 -18.47
CA SER A 362 -16.96 26.55 -18.56
C SER A 362 -15.52 26.33 -18.07
N ARG A 363 -14.70 27.39 -18.03
CA ARG A 363 -13.29 27.35 -17.64
C ARG A 363 -13.09 27.77 -16.19
N THR A 364 -12.17 27.11 -15.51
CA THR A 364 -11.71 27.44 -14.15
C THR A 364 -10.75 28.64 -14.15
N TYR A 365 -10.58 29.29 -12.99
CA TYR A 365 -9.53 30.30 -12.83
C TYR A 365 -8.13 29.75 -13.10
N THR A 366 -7.87 28.46 -12.83
CA THR A 366 -6.62 27.82 -13.20
C THR A 366 -6.37 27.91 -14.71
N GLU A 367 -7.34 27.51 -15.53
CA GLU A 367 -7.22 27.53 -16.99
C GLU A 367 -7.04 28.96 -17.51
N ILE A 368 -7.80 29.91 -16.97
CA ILE A 368 -7.76 31.32 -17.39
C ILE A 368 -6.43 31.98 -17.03
N LEU A 369 -5.97 31.82 -15.78
CA LEU A 369 -4.75 32.47 -15.31
C LEU A 369 -3.50 31.92 -16.00
N PHE A 370 -3.43 30.61 -16.20
CA PHE A 370 -2.23 29.96 -16.74
C PHE A 370 -2.30 29.70 -18.25
N GLY A 371 -3.42 30.03 -18.92
CA GLY A 371 -3.59 29.86 -20.36
C GLY A 371 -3.57 28.40 -20.78
N LEU A 372 -4.29 27.55 -20.03
CA LEU A 372 -4.33 26.10 -20.28
C LEU A 372 -5.48 25.83 -21.26
N GLU A 373 -5.14 25.52 -22.51
CA GLU A 373 -6.12 25.34 -23.59
C GLU A 373 -6.37 23.84 -23.88
N THR A 374 -5.34 22.99 -23.74
CA THR A 374 -5.45 21.55 -24.01
C THR A 374 -5.29 20.69 -22.75
N PRO A 375 -5.73 19.40 -22.77
CA PRO A 375 -5.44 18.45 -21.71
C PRO A 375 -3.94 18.32 -21.38
N GLU A 376 -3.07 18.38 -22.40
CA GLU A 376 -1.62 18.31 -22.23
C GLU A 376 -1.07 19.52 -21.47
N ASP A 377 -1.55 20.74 -21.79
CA ASP A 377 -1.19 21.96 -21.03
C ASP A 377 -1.54 21.80 -19.55
N LYS A 378 -2.74 21.27 -19.29
CA LYS A 378 -3.23 21.01 -17.92
C LYS A 378 -2.35 20.01 -17.19
N LEU A 379 -1.96 18.90 -17.83
CA LEU A 379 -1.07 17.90 -17.23
C LEU A 379 0.35 18.43 -16.97
N VAL A 380 0.89 19.25 -17.86
CA VAL A 380 2.21 19.90 -17.67
C VAL A 380 2.17 20.88 -16.50
N TRP A 381 1.12 21.68 -16.41
CA TRP A 381 0.92 22.60 -15.28
C TRP A 381 0.71 21.83 -13.98
N LEU A 382 -0.15 20.80 -13.98
CA LEU A 382 -0.43 19.93 -12.84
C LEU A 382 0.87 19.33 -12.29
N ARG A 383 1.74 18.80 -13.16
CA ARG A 383 3.02 18.23 -12.72
C ARG A 383 3.88 19.25 -11.97
N ARG A 384 3.92 20.51 -12.44
CA ARG A 384 4.65 21.61 -11.75
C ARG A 384 4.00 21.98 -10.43
N TYR A 385 2.67 22.04 -10.40
CA TYR A 385 1.86 22.34 -9.21
C TYR A 385 2.05 21.28 -8.12
N VAL A 386 1.75 20.02 -8.44
CA VAL A 386 1.83 18.86 -7.53
C VAL A 386 3.26 18.65 -7.04
N ARG A 387 4.26 18.76 -7.92
CA ARG A 387 5.68 18.71 -7.52
C ARG A 387 6.01 19.69 -6.40
N LYS A 388 5.59 20.94 -6.55
CA LYS A 388 5.87 21.99 -5.57
C LYS A 388 5.05 21.77 -4.30
N LEU A 389 3.77 21.43 -4.45
CA LEU A 389 2.86 21.18 -3.34
C LEU A 389 3.36 20.02 -2.46
N LEU A 390 3.59 18.84 -3.05
CA LEU A 390 4.07 17.65 -2.34
C LEU A 390 5.41 17.89 -1.65
N LYS A 391 6.35 18.58 -2.30
CA LYS A 391 7.65 18.93 -1.69
C LYS A 391 7.45 19.73 -0.40
N LEU A 392 6.60 20.75 -0.40
CA LEU A 392 6.42 21.63 0.76
C LEU A 392 5.52 21.03 1.83
N SER A 393 4.52 20.23 1.44
CA SER A 393 3.59 19.62 2.38
C SER A 393 4.18 18.40 3.09
N LEU A 394 5.02 17.61 2.41
CA LEU A 394 5.59 16.38 2.95
C LEU A 394 6.89 16.61 3.73
N ASP A 395 7.64 17.69 3.49
CA ASP A 395 8.90 17.94 4.19
C ASP A 395 8.73 18.04 5.73
N PRO A 396 7.76 18.81 6.29
CA PRO A 396 7.51 18.81 7.73
C PRO A 396 6.98 17.46 8.25
N LEU A 397 6.26 16.71 7.42
CA LEU A 397 5.72 15.39 7.77
C LEU A 397 6.85 14.36 7.94
N ILE A 398 7.76 14.31 6.97
CA ILE A 398 8.88 13.37 6.92
C ILE A 398 9.88 13.68 8.03
N ARG A 399 10.27 14.95 8.17
CA ARG A 399 11.38 15.33 9.06
C ARG A 399 10.95 15.50 10.51
N HIS A 400 9.71 15.91 10.74
CA HIS A 400 9.27 16.36 12.08
C HIS A 400 7.97 15.70 12.54
N GLY A 401 7.34 14.84 11.72
CA GLY A 401 6.04 14.27 12.08
C GLY A 401 4.93 15.32 12.21
N VAL A 402 5.04 16.44 11.48
CA VAL A 402 4.07 17.55 11.51
C VAL A 402 3.16 17.46 10.28
N GLY A 403 1.86 17.24 10.53
CA GLY A 403 0.84 17.17 9.50
C GLY A 403 0.05 18.47 9.40
N PHE A 404 0.19 19.15 8.27
CA PHE A 404 -0.62 20.32 7.93
C PHE A 404 -1.89 19.91 7.16
N GLU A 405 -3.01 20.59 7.42
CA GLU A 405 -4.23 20.45 6.62
C GLU A 405 -4.13 21.25 5.31
N PHE A 406 -3.37 20.71 4.34
CA PHE A 406 -3.21 21.27 2.99
C PHE A 406 -4.45 21.15 2.09
N HIS A 407 -5.66 21.32 2.63
CA HIS A 407 -6.86 21.42 1.79
C HIS A 407 -6.92 22.78 1.06
N ALA A 408 -7.71 22.86 -0.02
CA ALA A 408 -7.67 24.00 -0.93
C ALA A 408 -8.01 25.37 -0.27
N GLN A 409 -8.83 25.39 0.79
CA GLN A 409 -9.11 26.63 1.55
C GLN A 409 -7.97 27.07 2.49
N ASN A 410 -7.06 26.18 2.90
CA ASN A 410 -5.93 26.53 3.77
C ASN A 410 -4.65 26.78 2.97
N ALA A 411 -4.54 26.20 1.79
CA ALA A 411 -3.41 26.41 0.89
C ALA A 411 -3.56 27.69 0.06
N VAL A 412 -2.57 28.57 0.13
CA VAL A 412 -2.47 29.79 -0.69
C VAL A 412 -1.26 29.63 -1.61
N ILE A 413 -1.47 29.58 -2.92
CA ILE A 413 -0.39 29.49 -3.90
C ILE A 413 0.32 30.86 -4.02
N ARG A 414 1.64 30.83 -4.13
CA ARG A 414 2.47 32.00 -4.42
C ARG A 414 2.92 31.97 -5.87
N VAL A 415 2.54 32.97 -6.65
CA VAL A 415 2.80 33.02 -8.11
C VAL A 415 3.57 34.28 -8.46
N CYS A 416 4.62 34.17 -9.28
CA CYS A 416 5.33 35.35 -9.77
C CYS A 416 4.45 36.14 -10.75
N ARG A 417 4.25 37.45 -10.51
CA ARG A 417 3.40 38.32 -11.36
C ARG A 417 3.87 38.38 -12.82
N LYS A 418 5.18 38.34 -13.04
CA LYS A 418 5.80 38.48 -14.37
C LYS A 418 5.76 37.17 -15.17
N THR A 419 6.17 36.06 -14.56
CA THR A 419 6.39 34.80 -15.28
C THR A 419 5.26 33.79 -15.10
N LYS A 420 4.32 34.05 -14.20
CA LYS A 420 3.31 33.10 -13.72
C LYS A 420 3.91 31.80 -13.15
N ALA A 421 5.19 31.80 -12.80
CA ALA A 421 5.82 30.63 -12.18
C ALA A 421 5.35 30.46 -10.73
N ILE A 422 5.05 29.22 -10.34
CA ILE A 422 4.72 28.87 -8.95
C ILE A 422 5.99 28.95 -8.10
N LYS A 423 6.02 29.91 -7.16
CA LYS A 423 7.17 30.20 -6.30
C LYS A 423 7.15 29.38 -5.01
N GLY A 424 5.97 29.01 -4.53
CA GLY A 424 5.78 28.25 -3.31
C GLY A 424 4.33 28.27 -2.85
N PHE A 425 4.11 27.99 -1.57
CA PHE A 425 2.80 28.05 -0.94
C PHE A 425 2.88 28.82 0.37
N ALA A 426 1.75 29.30 0.86
CA ALA A 426 1.54 29.73 2.22
C ALA A 426 0.41 28.88 2.83
N ILE A 427 0.51 28.57 4.12
CA ILE A 427 -0.46 27.75 4.86
C ILE A 427 -1.04 28.55 6.02
N ARG A 428 -2.31 28.29 6.35
CA ARG A 428 -3.06 28.92 7.44
C ARG A 428 -3.91 27.91 8.20
N ASP A 429 -4.54 28.40 9.27
CA ASP A 429 -5.40 27.66 10.20
C ASP A 429 -4.67 26.63 11.06
N LEU A 430 -4.03 27.11 12.13
CA LEU A 430 -3.15 26.30 12.96
C LEU A 430 -3.90 25.28 13.83
N ALA A 431 -5.20 25.51 14.07
CA ALA A 431 -6.04 24.58 14.83
C ALA A 431 -6.21 23.22 14.13
N GLY A 432 -5.99 23.14 12.81
CA GLY A 432 -6.03 21.89 12.04
C GLY A 432 -4.71 21.11 12.03
N VAL A 433 -3.61 21.70 12.51
CA VAL A 433 -2.28 21.06 12.51
C VAL A 433 -2.26 19.90 13.51
N LYS A 434 -1.69 18.76 13.09
CA LYS A 434 -1.50 17.58 13.93
C LYS A 434 0.00 17.33 14.13
N LEU A 435 0.41 17.15 15.38
CA LEU A 435 1.81 16.96 15.75
C LEU A 435 2.04 15.54 16.26
N HIS A 436 3.05 14.83 15.75
CA HIS A 436 3.52 13.61 16.38
C HIS A 436 4.43 13.95 17.57
N GLY A 437 3.87 13.87 18.78
CA GLY A 437 4.54 14.30 20.00
C GLY A 437 5.91 13.64 20.23
N PRO A 438 6.01 12.30 20.15
CA PRO A 438 7.27 11.60 20.36
C PRO A 438 8.40 12.06 19.43
N THR A 439 8.11 12.24 18.12
CA THR A 439 9.14 12.70 17.16
C THR A 439 9.67 14.09 17.48
N LEU A 440 8.80 15.02 17.88
CA LEU A 440 9.21 16.38 18.21
C LEU A 440 9.97 16.44 19.54
N GLN A 441 9.55 15.67 20.53
CA GLN A 441 10.23 15.58 21.83
C GLN A 441 11.62 14.94 21.70
N ASP A 442 11.76 13.88 20.89
CA ASP A 442 13.06 13.26 20.57
C ASP A 442 14.02 14.25 19.86
N GLN A 443 13.48 15.25 19.16
CA GLN A 443 14.23 16.33 18.53
C GLN A 443 14.50 17.52 19.48
N GLY A 444 14.04 17.46 20.73
CA GLY A 444 14.25 18.49 21.74
C GLY A 444 13.28 19.67 21.67
N PHE A 445 12.14 19.54 20.98
CA PHE A 445 11.10 20.58 20.98
C PHE A 445 10.18 20.46 22.19
N ASP A 446 9.88 21.60 22.79
CA ASP A 446 8.89 21.74 23.85
C ASP A 446 7.47 21.85 23.24
N LEU A 447 6.54 21.08 23.81
CA LEU A 447 5.15 20.98 23.36
C LEU A 447 4.15 21.46 24.43
N GLU A 448 4.63 22.10 25.52
CA GLU A 448 3.76 22.70 26.52
C GLU A 448 2.76 23.67 25.88
N GLY A 449 1.46 23.46 26.15
CA GLY A 449 0.36 24.25 25.58
C GLY A 449 -0.11 23.81 24.19
N LEU A 450 0.44 22.72 23.63
CA LEU A 450 0.07 22.16 22.32
C LEU A 450 -0.59 20.77 22.41
N GLU A 451 -0.96 20.33 23.61
CA GLU A 451 -1.44 18.97 23.91
C GLU A 451 -2.69 18.60 23.11
N ALA A 452 -3.58 19.57 22.86
CA ALA A 452 -4.79 19.37 22.05
C ALA A 452 -4.50 18.99 20.59
N THR A 453 -3.31 19.32 20.08
CA THR A 453 -2.89 19.05 18.69
C THR A 453 -1.94 17.87 18.59
N ALA A 454 -1.25 17.52 19.68
CA ALA A 454 -0.33 16.41 19.73
C ALA A 454 -1.06 15.05 19.64
N THR A 455 -0.34 14.03 19.17
CA THR A 455 -0.76 12.63 19.22
C THR A 455 0.46 11.72 19.41
N LEU A 456 0.21 10.56 20.01
CA LEU A 456 1.19 9.48 20.15
C LEU A 456 1.20 8.55 18.92
N ASN A 457 0.22 8.67 18.03
CA ASN A 457 0.09 7.81 16.86
C ASN A 457 0.40 8.57 15.58
N VAL A 458 1.56 8.27 14.97
CA VAL A 458 1.99 8.89 13.71
C VAL A 458 1.00 8.66 12.56
N HIS A 459 0.25 7.54 12.56
CA HIS A 459 -0.73 7.26 11.51
C HIS A 459 -1.90 8.24 11.52
N GLU A 460 -2.28 8.81 12.66
CA GLU A 460 -3.31 9.86 12.72
C GLU A 460 -2.86 11.13 11.99
N VAL A 461 -1.56 11.44 12.06
CA VAL A 461 -0.96 12.55 11.31
C VAL A 461 -0.98 12.25 9.81
N TRP A 462 -0.64 11.02 9.43
CA TRP A 462 -0.62 10.58 8.04
C TRP A 462 -2.02 10.55 7.41
N ASP A 463 -3.02 10.05 8.12
CA ASP A 463 -4.42 10.03 7.70
C ASP A 463 -4.94 11.45 7.49
N ARG A 464 -4.61 12.37 8.41
CA ARG A 464 -4.95 13.79 8.31
C ARG A 464 -4.37 14.43 7.06
N VAL A 465 -3.09 14.21 6.80
CA VAL A 465 -2.42 14.74 5.60
C VAL A 465 -2.99 14.11 4.34
N HIS A 466 -3.18 12.80 4.28
CA HIS A 466 -3.74 12.13 3.12
C HIS A 466 -5.12 12.68 2.76
N HIS A 467 -6.02 12.78 3.74
CA HIS A 467 -7.36 13.35 3.51
C HIS A 467 -7.27 14.80 3.01
N ALA A 468 -6.52 15.67 3.68
CA ALA A 468 -6.47 17.09 3.33
C ALA A 468 -5.78 17.35 1.97
N LEU A 469 -4.65 16.68 1.71
CA LEU A 469 -3.78 16.91 0.56
C LEU A 469 -4.20 16.08 -0.66
N ILE A 470 -4.40 14.77 -0.50
CA ILE A 470 -4.66 13.87 -1.62
C ILE A 470 -6.14 13.93 -1.99
N GLN A 471 -7.03 13.68 -1.04
CA GLN A 471 -8.47 13.58 -1.31
C GLN A 471 -9.12 14.95 -1.52
N ASN A 472 -8.91 15.90 -0.59
CA ASN A 472 -9.64 17.18 -0.56
C ASN A 472 -8.96 18.33 -1.31
N HIS A 473 -7.75 18.15 -1.83
CA HIS A 473 -7.07 19.16 -2.62
C HIS A 473 -6.74 18.63 -4.01
N ILE A 474 -5.82 17.68 -4.13
CA ILE A 474 -5.39 17.17 -5.43
C ILE A 474 -6.57 16.52 -6.16
N GLY A 475 -7.36 15.67 -5.50
CA GLY A 475 -8.52 15.02 -6.11
C GLY A 475 -9.50 16.01 -6.75
N TYR A 476 -9.90 17.07 -6.04
CA TYR A 476 -10.81 18.08 -6.59
C TYR A 476 -10.16 19.01 -7.61
N LEU A 477 -8.84 19.21 -7.54
CA LEU A 477 -8.11 19.91 -8.60
C LEU A 477 -8.20 19.14 -9.92
N LEU A 478 -7.96 17.83 -9.88
CA LEU A 478 -8.05 16.96 -11.06
C LEU A 478 -9.47 16.93 -11.65
N ASP A 479 -10.49 16.77 -10.79
CA ASP A 479 -11.90 16.81 -11.17
C ASP A 479 -12.27 18.16 -11.83
N SER A 480 -11.92 19.28 -11.18
CA SER A 480 -12.26 20.62 -11.69
C SER A 480 -11.67 20.93 -13.07
N LEU A 481 -10.49 20.34 -13.37
CA LEU A 481 -9.78 20.50 -14.63
C LEU A 481 -10.22 19.49 -15.71
N GLY A 482 -10.99 18.46 -15.34
CA GLY A 482 -11.43 17.39 -16.24
C GLY A 482 -10.29 16.49 -16.72
N ILE A 483 -9.32 16.21 -15.85
CA ILE A 483 -8.11 15.41 -16.19
C ILE A 483 -7.88 14.24 -15.23
N GLU A 484 -8.90 13.80 -14.49
CA GLU A 484 -8.73 12.82 -13.41
C GLU A 484 -8.11 11.49 -13.88
N VAL A 485 -8.50 11.01 -15.08
CA VAL A 485 -8.01 9.75 -15.66
C VAL A 485 -6.49 9.71 -15.79
N ASP A 486 -5.89 10.75 -16.40
CA ASP A 486 -4.44 10.83 -16.64
C ASP A 486 -3.68 11.51 -15.50
N GLY A 487 -4.34 12.43 -14.79
CA GLY A 487 -3.75 13.23 -13.73
C GLY A 487 -3.30 12.41 -12.53
N TRP A 488 -4.01 11.34 -12.17
CA TRP A 488 -3.58 10.45 -11.09
C TRP A 488 -2.25 9.73 -11.38
N GLN A 489 -1.90 9.51 -12.65
CA GLN A 489 -0.59 8.95 -13.01
C GLN A 489 0.53 9.94 -12.68
N VAL A 490 0.33 11.22 -13.02
CA VAL A 490 1.26 12.31 -12.68
C VAL A 490 1.41 12.41 -11.15
N VAL A 491 0.31 12.34 -10.41
CA VAL A 491 0.33 12.40 -8.94
C VAL A 491 1.07 11.20 -8.35
N SER A 492 0.78 9.98 -8.81
CA SER A 492 1.48 8.77 -8.35
C SER A 492 2.99 8.88 -8.56
N PHE A 493 3.41 9.32 -9.75
CA PHE A 493 4.83 9.49 -10.08
C PHE A 493 5.51 10.53 -9.19
N GLU A 494 4.90 11.70 -9.03
CA GLU A 494 5.50 12.77 -8.22
C GLU A 494 5.47 12.45 -6.71
N LEU A 495 4.49 11.67 -6.24
CA LEU A 495 4.42 11.17 -4.87
C LEU A 495 5.48 10.12 -4.58
N GLU A 496 5.64 9.12 -5.45
CA GLU A 496 6.68 8.10 -5.33
C GLU A 496 8.06 8.75 -5.31
N ARG A 497 8.30 9.73 -6.20
CA ARG A 497 9.55 10.48 -6.22
C ARG A 497 9.75 11.33 -4.96
N ALA A 498 8.69 11.92 -4.40
CA ALA A 498 8.79 12.74 -3.17
C ALA A 498 9.02 11.89 -1.91
N LEU A 499 8.67 10.60 -1.96
CA LEU A 499 8.79 9.65 -0.86
C LEU A 499 9.76 8.51 -1.18
N GLN A 500 10.74 8.78 -2.04
CA GLN A 500 11.77 7.80 -2.41
C GLN A 500 12.73 7.59 -1.24
N GLY A 501 12.95 6.34 -0.85
CA GLY A 501 13.92 5.97 0.18
C GLY A 501 14.03 4.46 0.35
N ASP A 502 14.95 4.03 1.22
CA ASP A 502 15.15 2.60 1.51
C ASP A 502 13.91 1.98 2.19
N MET A 503 13.82 0.65 2.18
CA MET A 503 12.65 -0.09 2.70
C MET A 503 12.32 0.18 4.18
N LYS A 504 13.26 0.67 4.98
CA LYS A 504 13.09 1.02 6.40
C LYS A 504 12.93 2.52 6.64
N SER A 505 13.02 3.36 5.60
CA SER A 505 12.92 4.82 5.71
C SER A 505 11.51 5.29 6.09
N VAL A 506 11.43 6.48 6.69
CA VAL A 506 10.14 7.10 7.06
C VAL A 506 9.34 7.42 5.80
N GLU A 507 10.03 7.88 4.76
CA GLU A 507 9.51 8.18 3.44
C GLU A 507 8.78 6.97 2.85
N GLN A 508 9.44 5.81 2.84
CA GLN A 508 8.84 4.58 2.30
C GLN A 508 7.67 4.08 3.15
N ASN A 509 7.69 4.29 4.47
CA ASN A 509 6.57 3.97 5.35
C ASN A 509 5.36 4.87 5.10
N ILE A 510 5.56 6.18 4.90
CA ILE A 510 4.50 7.12 4.52
C ILE A 510 3.94 6.72 3.15
N TYR A 511 4.80 6.42 2.17
CA TYR A 511 4.36 6.01 0.83
C TYR A 511 3.46 4.77 0.90
N ARG A 512 3.90 3.72 1.60
CA ARG A 512 3.11 2.49 1.83
C ARG A 512 1.76 2.79 2.46
N HIS A 513 1.73 3.70 3.44
CA HIS A 513 0.48 4.10 4.08
C HIS A 513 -0.45 4.83 3.10
N PHE A 514 0.10 5.74 2.28
CA PHE A 514 -0.67 6.56 1.35
C PHE A 514 -1.24 5.77 0.16
N VAL A 515 -0.73 4.56 -0.13
CA VAL A 515 -1.15 3.69 -1.25
C VAL A 515 -1.87 2.42 -0.80
N LYS A 516 -2.30 2.34 0.48
CA LYS A 516 -3.16 1.26 1.00
C LYS A 516 -4.45 1.12 0.18
N GLU A 517 -5.04 -0.07 0.17
CA GLU A 517 -6.29 -0.37 -0.56
C GLU A 517 -7.43 0.56 -0.22
N THR A 518 -7.61 0.83 1.07
CA THR A 518 -8.58 1.79 1.57
C THR A 518 -7.89 2.87 2.39
N MET A 519 -8.52 4.04 2.45
CA MET A 519 -8.10 5.13 3.33
C MET A 519 -9.32 5.68 4.07
N PRO A 520 -9.12 6.22 5.29
CA PRO A 520 -10.19 6.91 6.00
C PRO A 520 -10.66 8.12 5.19
N PHE A 521 -11.98 8.28 5.15
CA PHE A 521 -12.65 9.41 4.52
C PHE A 521 -13.71 9.97 5.45
N LYS A 522 -13.73 11.29 5.56
CA LYS A 522 -14.56 12.00 6.52
C LYS A 522 -16.04 11.88 6.14
N SER A 523 -16.86 11.36 7.04
CA SER A 523 -18.28 11.10 6.81
C SER A 523 -19.15 12.28 7.26
N PHE A 524 -19.51 13.19 6.35
CA PHE A 524 -20.23 14.42 6.68
C PHE A 524 -21.67 14.17 7.15
N ILE A 525 -22.41 13.29 6.49
CA ILE A 525 -23.80 12.97 6.83
C ILE A 525 -23.86 12.20 8.15
N LYS A 526 -23.05 11.14 8.33
CA LYS A 526 -22.96 10.40 9.60
C LYS A 526 -22.54 11.29 10.76
N MET A 527 -21.54 12.16 10.56
CA MET A 527 -21.15 13.13 11.59
C MET A 527 -22.32 14.03 11.96
N ARG A 528 -23.10 14.51 10.97
CA ARG A 528 -24.25 15.38 11.22
C ARG A 528 -25.40 14.64 11.90
N MET A 529 -25.69 13.39 11.53
CA MET A 529 -26.71 12.56 12.15
C MET A 529 -26.38 12.23 13.62
N ASN A 530 -25.11 12.03 13.94
CA ASN A 530 -24.65 11.71 15.30
C ASN A 530 -24.42 12.94 16.19
N ALA A 531 -24.46 14.15 15.63
CA ALA A 531 -24.19 15.38 16.37
C ALA A 531 -25.44 15.92 17.07
N SER A 532 -25.32 16.23 18.36
CA SER A 532 -26.26 17.11 19.05
C SER A 532 -25.81 18.56 18.88
N PHE A 533 -26.75 19.51 18.76
CA PHE A 533 -26.46 20.95 18.64
C PHE A 533 -25.58 21.54 19.76
N LYS A 534 -25.34 20.80 20.86
CA LYS A 534 -24.67 21.26 22.08
C LYS A 534 -23.27 20.68 22.31
N ALA A 535 -22.79 19.72 21.51
CA ALA A 535 -21.52 19.02 21.78
C ALA A 535 -20.55 19.01 20.59
N SER A 536 -19.26 18.84 20.88
CA SER A 536 -18.19 18.72 19.89
C SER A 536 -18.38 17.51 18.97
N PHE A 537 -18.16 17.69 17.67
CA PHE A 537 -18.18 16.61 16.68
C PHE A 537 -17.05 15.62 16.95
N LYS A 538 -17.38 14.36 17.28
CA LYS A 538 -16.43 13.27 17.09
C LYS A 538 -16.30 13.02 15.60
N ILE A 539 -15.07 13.04 15.08
CA ILE A 539 -14.81 12.72 13.67
C ILE A 539 -15.24 11.27 13.45
N VAL A 540 -16.05 11.05 12.43
CA VAL A 540 -16.46 9.72 11.97
C VAL A 540 -15.88 9.54 10.60
N ASP A 541 -15.00 8.55 10.47
CA ASP A 541 -14.38 8.20 9.20
C ASP A 541 -14.93 6.87 8.70
N GLN A 542 -15.08 6.76 7.40
CA GLN A 542 -15.42 5.53 6.69
C GLN A 542 -14.21 5.11 5.86
N GLN A 543 -13.88 3.83 5.86
CA GLN A 543 -12.89 3.30 4.92
C GLN A 543 -13.50 3.27 3.51
N ILE A 544 -12.90 4.00 2.58
CA ILE A 544 -13.27 3.98 1.17
C ILE A 544 -12.08 3.51 0.34
N PRO A 545 -12.29 2.98 -0.88
CA PRO A 545 -11.19 2.70 -1.80
C PRO A 545 -10.26 3.89 -1.94
N ASN A 546 -8.96 3.66 -2.05
CA ASN A 546 -8.00 4.76 -2.16
C ASN A 546 -7.71 5.05 -3.64
N VAL A 547 -7.87 6.31 -4.06
CA VAL A 547 -7.51 6.81 -5.41
C VAL A 547 -6.08 6.44 -5.85
N LEU A 548 -5.14 6.40 -4.90
CA LEU A 548 -3.74 6.03 -5.13
C LEU A 548 -3.49 4.53 -5.11
N TRP A 549 -4.46 3.73 -4.64
CA TRP A 549 -4.33 2.28 -4.71
C TRP A 549 -4.43 1.82 -6.15
N LYS A 550 -3.40 1.11 -6.57
CA LYS A 550 -3.43 0.30 -7.78
C LYS A 550 -3.42 -1.12 -7.29
N LYS A 551 -4.47 -1.91 -7.58
CA LYS A 551 -4.36 -3.36 -7.43
C LYS A 551 -3.13 -3.73 -8.29
N GLY A 552 -2.05 -4.22 -7.67
CA GLY A 552 -0.80 -4.51 -8.38
C GLY A 552 -1.03 -5.60 -9.44
N PRO A 553 -0.41 -5.54 -10.63
CA PRO A 553 -0.55 -6.59 -11.64
C PRO A 553 0.04 -7.93 -11.19
N TRP A 554 0.82 -7.91 -10.11
CA TRP A 554 1.59 -9.02 -9.60
C TRP A 554 0.71 -10.13 -9.03
N LEU A 555 1.19 -11.37 -9.17
CA LEU A 555 0.49 -12.60 -8.76
C LEU A 555 -0.89 -12.80 -9.42
N ARG A 556 -1.14 -12.13 -10.56
CA ARG A 556 -2.34 -12.35 -11.36
C ARG A 556 -2.04 -13.17 -12.59
N GLN A 557 -2.92 -14.11 -12.89
CA GLN A 557 -2.90 -14.81 -14.15
C GLN A 557 -3.27 -13.90 -15.31
N ILE A 558 -2.69 -14.15 -16.47
CA ILE A 558 -3.05 -13.49 -17.70
C ILE A 558 -3.29 -14.51 -18.80
N SER A 559 -4.20 -14.20 -19.72
CA SER A 559 -4.26 -14.85 -21.02
C SER A 559 -3.29 -14.13 -21.95
N LEU A 560 -2.23 -14.81 -22.40
CA LEU A 560 -1.24 -14.29 -23.34
C LEU A 560 -1.92 -13.98 -24.69
N ALA A 561 -2.80 -14.86 -25.15
CA ALA A 561 -3.52 -14.71 -26.41
C ALA A 561 -4.49 -13.53 -26.41
N ALA A 562 -5.14 -13.23 -25.27
CA ALA A 562 -6.06 -12.10 -25.16
C ALA A 562 -5.36 -10.76 -24.85
N THR A 563 -4.20 -10.80 -24.20
CA THR A 563 -3.43 -9.60 -23.83
C THR A 563 -2.75 -9.01 -25.05
N LYS A 564 -3.06 -7.75 -25.38
CA LYS A 564 -2.45 -7.03 -26.52
C LYS A 564 -1.33 -6.07 -26.10
N SER A 565 -1.32 -5.65 -24.83
CA SER A 565 -0.35 -4.70 -24.30
C SER A 565 -0.08 -4.96 -22.81
N ALA A 566 1.16 -4.75 -22.36
CA ALA A 566 1.56 -4.77 -20.95
C ALA A 566 0.83 -3.73 -20.07
N ASN A 567 0.26 -2.68 -20.66
CA ASN A 567 -0.57 -1.69 -19.97
C ASN A 567 -2.03 -2.12 -19.79
N ALA A 568 -2.45 -3.20 -20.47
CA ALA A 568 -3.81 -3.72 -20.48
C ALA A 568 -3.80 -5.26 -20.40
N LEU A 569 -3.30 -5.78 -19.27
CA LEU A 569 -3.29 -7.22 -18.99
C LEU A 569 -4.72 -7.77 -18.91
N VAL A 570 -4.99 -8.85 -19.65
CA VAL A 570 -6.31 -9.51 -19.66
C VAL A 570 -6.24 -10.79 -18.84
N GLN A 571 -7.10 -10.92 -17.83
CA GLN A 571 -7.17 -12.12 -17.00
C GLN A 571 -7.92 -13.24 -17.76
N PRO A 572 -7.64 -14.53 -17.50
CA PRO A 572 -8.25 -15.64 -18.24
C PRO A 572 -9.78 -15.65 -18.23
N GLU A 573 -10.41 -15.30 -17.11
CA GLU A 573 -11.88 -15.21 -16.96
C GLU A 573 -12.51 -14.11 -17.82
N GLN A 574 -11.72 -13.09 -18.21
CA GLN A 574 -12.16 -12.01 -19.09
C GLN A 574 -12.00 -12.37 -20.57
N ALA A 575 -11.20 -13.39 -20.90
CA ALA A 575 -11.09 -13.91 -22.25
C ALA A 575 -12.32 -14.77 -22.60
N SER A 576 -12.62 -14.93 -23.90
CA SER A 576 -13.66 -15.86 -24.32
C SER A 576 -13.20 -17.31 -24.15
N ALA A 577 -14.13 -18.24 -23.93
CA ALA A 577 -13.82 -19.68 -23.84
C ALA A 577 -13.11 -20.21 -25.11
N GLN A 578 -13.39 -19.61 -26.26
CA GLN A 578 -12.71 -19.92 -27.53
C GLN A 578 -11.24 -19.54 -27.49
N ILE A 579 -10.91 -18.34 -26.99
CA ILE A 579 -9.52 -17.88 -26.84
C ILE A 579 -8.78 -18.77 -25.85
N ARG A 580 -9.37 -19.07 -24.68
CA ARG A 580 -8.76 -19.97 -23.69
C ARG A 580 -8.49 -21.37 -24.25
N SER A 581 -9.43 -21.92 -25.03
CA SER A 581 -9.27 -23.23 -25.67
C SER A 581 -8.13 -23.24 -26.71
N LEU A 582 -8.03 -22.18 -27.52
CA LEU A 582 -6.95 -22.02 -28.49
C LEU A 582 -5.59 -21.89 -27.80
N GLU A 583 -5.51 -21.10 -26.72
CA GLU A 583 -4.31 -20.91 -25.92
C GLU A 583 -3.86 -22.23 -25.27
N ALA A 584 -4.78 -22.97 -24.66
CA ALA A 584 -4.52 -24.29 -24.09
C ALA A 584 -4.01 -25.29 -25.15
N LYS A 585 -4.62 -25.27 -26.34
CA LYS A 585 -4.21 -26.13 -27.46
C LYS A 585 -2.82 -25.76 -27.98
N ALA A 586 -2.53 -24.47 -28.13
CA ALA A 586 -1.21 -23.97 -28.57
C ALA A 586 -0.11 -24.38 -27.59
N MET A 587 -0.33 -24.18 -26.29
CA MET A 587 0.63 -24.58 -25.24
C MET A 587 0.88 -26.09 -25.27
N ARG A 588 -0.17 -26.90 -25.41
CA ARG A 588 -0.04 -28.36 -25.51
C ARG A 588 0.71 -28.80 -26.78
N GLN A 589 0.46 -28.16 -27.91
CA GLN A 589 1.16 -28.45 -29.17
C GLN A 589 2.64 -28.07 -29.08
N ALA A 590 2.97 -26.93 -28.48
CA ALA A 590 4.36 -26.51 -28.26
C ALA A 590 5.10 -27.49 -27.33
N LEU A 591 4.47 -27.94 -26.24
CA LEU A 591 5.02 -28.98 -25.36
C LEU A 591 5.29 -30.29 -26.11
N LEU A 592 4.36 -30.76 -26.92
CA LEU A 592 4.52 -31.97 -27.74
C LEU A 592 5.68 -31.81 -28.73
N LYS A 593 5.69 -30.72 -29.50
CA LYS A 593 6.75 -30.42 -30.47
C LYS A 593 8.14 -30.44 -29.83
N ASN A 594 8.28 -29.90 -28.63
CA ASN A 594 9.56 -29.78 -27.93
C ASN A 594 9.98 -31.08 -27.21
N THR A 595 9.16 -32.13 -27.23
CA THR A 595 9.44 -33.41 -26.52
C THR A 595 9.33 -34.67 -27.37
N GLU A 596 8.49 -34.67 -28.42
CA GLU A 596 8.13 -35.86 -29.21
C GLU A 596 9.36 -36.55 -29.85
N GLN A 597 10.35 -35.76 -30.29
CA GLN A 597 11.61 -36.27 -30.82
C GLN A 597 12.51 -36.94 -29.77
N HIS A 598 12.23 -36.78 -28.48
CA HIS A 598 13.05 -37.27 -27.37
C HIS A 598 12.38 -38.34 -26.51
N GLY A 599 11.05 -38.38 -26.47
CA GLY A 599 10.27 -39.34 -25.69
C GLY A 599 8.86 -38.85 -25.38
N GLN A 600 8.17 -39.52 -24.46
CA GLN A 600 6.82 -39.14 -24.05
C GLN A 600 6.80 -38.06 -22.96
N LEU A 601 5.87 -37.11 -23.07
CA LEU A 601 5.63 -36.07 -22.06
C LEU A 601 5.38 -36.69 -20.66
N PRO A 602 6.06 -36.19 -19.61
CA PRO A 602 5.79 -36.61 -18.24
C PRO A 602 4.31 -36.42 -17.87
N ALA A 603 3.74 -37.32 -17.06
CA ALA A 603 2.34 -37.23 -16.63
C ALA A 603 2.01 -35.89 -15.91
N LEU A 604 3.00 -35.26 -15.27
CA LEU A 604 2.89 -33.95 -14.62
C LEU A 604 2.46 -32.83 -15.58
N THR A 605 2.76 -32.96 -16.88
CA THR A 605 2.39 -31.99 -17.92
C THR A 605 0.88 -31.79 -18.04
N LYS A 606 0.09 -32.81 -17.69
CA LYS A 606 -1.38 -32.73 -17.65
C LYS A 606 -1.90 -31.73 -16.62
N ARG A 607 -1.07 -31.35 -15.64
CA ARG A 607 -1.40 -30.38 -14.59
C ARG A 607 -0.88 -28.97 -14.91
N LEU A 608 -0.29 -28.72 -16.08
CA LEU A 608 0.18 -27.39 -16.43
C LEU A 608 -1.00 -26.51 -16.86
N ASN A 609 -1.26 -25.44 -16.11
CA ASN A 609 -2.20 -24.40 -16.51
C ASN A 609 -1.57 -23.57 -17.66
N PRO A 610 -2.29 -23.33 -18.77
CA PRO A 610 -1.76 -22.59 -19.91
C PRO A 610 -1.61 -21.08 -19.65
N HIS A 611 -2.24 -20.55 -18.59
CA HIS A 611 -2.24 -19.12 -18.28
C HIS A 611 -1.16 -18.78 -17.24
N PRO A 612 -0.05 -18.13 -17.62
CA PRO A 612 0.99 -17.74 -16.69
C PRO A 612 0.54 -16.58 -15.80
N PHE A 613 1.32 -16.28 -14.76
CA PHE A 613 1.08 -15.12 -13.91
C PHE A 613 2.26 -14.16 -13.87
N VAL A 614 1.98 -12.92 -13.46
CA VAL A 614 2.96 -11.83 -13.49
C VAL A 614 3.78 -11.75 -12.19
N LEU A 615 5.10 -11.69 -12.32
CA LEU A 615 6.05 -11.30 -11.28
C LEU A 615 6.75 -9.99 -11.64
N PRO A 616 7.15 -9.16 -10.65
CA PRO A 616 7.93 -7.98 -10.95
C PRO A 616 9.40 -8.36 -11.18
N MET A 617 10.08 -7.61 -12.05
CA MET A 617 11.49 -7.88 -12.40
C MET A 617 12.41 -7.91 -11.17
N ASP A 618 12.19 -6.99 -10.22
CA ASP A 618 13.00 -6.90 -9.00
C ASP A 618 12.82 -8.10 -8.06
N PHE A 619 11.73 -8.88 -8.19
CA PHE A 619 11.57 -10.14 -7.46
C PHE A 619 12.62 -11.16 -7.89
N ILE A 620 12.90 -11.25 -9.20
CA ILE A 620 13.93 -12.15 -9.75
C ILE A 620 15.32 -11.70 -9.31
N SER A 621 15.63 -10.41 -9.45
CA SER A 621 16.93 -9.86 -9.05
C SER A 621 17.20 -10.05 -7.55
N LYS A 622 16.18 -9.86 -6.70
CA LYS A 622 16.31 -10.12 -5.25
C LYS A 622 16.53 -11.60 -4.94
N LEU A 623 15.87 -12.51 -5.66
CA LEU A 623 16.09 -13.95 -5.51
C LEU A 623 17.52 -14.36 -5.92
N GLU A 624 18.05 -13.75 -6.98
CA GLU A 624 19.42 -13.95 -7.43
C GLU A 624 20.43 -13.50 -6.37
N THR A 625 20.33 -12.26 -5.89
CA THR A 625 21.19 -11.75 -4.80
C THR A 625 21.05 -12.57 -3.51
N PHE A 626 19.83 -12.99 -3.17
CA PHE A 626 19.59 -13.88 -2.03
C PHE A 626 20.32 -15.21 -2.21
N HIS A 627 20.25 -15.80 -3.41
CA HIS A 627 20.90 -17.07 -3.66
C HIS A 627 22.42 -16.96 -3.67
N GLU A 628 22.99 -15.88 -4.18
CA GLU A 628 24.43 -15.62 -4.08
C GLU A 628 24.89 -15.63 -2.62
N ALA A 629 24.15 -14.94 -1.74
CA ALA A 629 24.41 -14.95 -0.29
C ALA A 629 24.23 -16.36 0.31
N LEU A 630 23.20 -17.09 -0.11
CA LEU A 630 22.92 -18.44 0.35
C LEU A 630 24.03 -19.43 -0.06
N ALA A 631 24.53 -19.32 -1.29
CA ALA A 631 25.62 -20.14 -1.80
C ALA A 631 26.91 -19.88 -1.03
N LEU A 632 27.24 -18.60 -0.75
CA LEU A 632 28.38 -18.22 0.08
C LEU A 632 28.29 -18.77 1.51
N ALA A 633 27.10 -18.71 2.12
CA ALA A 633 26.86 -19.28 3.44
C ALA A 633 27.04 -20.81 3.44
N LEU A 634 26.46 -21.51 2.46
CA LEU A 634 26.58 -22.97 2.32
C LEU A 634 28.03 -23.38 2.08
N ASP A 635 28.75 -22.68 1.21
CA ASP A 635 30.16 -22.94 0.91
C ASP A 635 31.01 -22.87 2.18
N ASN A 636 30.86 -21.79 2.93
CA ASN A 636 31.62 -21.60 4.15
C ASN A 636 31.27 -22.65 5.22
N ILE A 637 29.98 -22.88 5.49
CA ILE A 637 29.54 -23.79 6.56
C ILE A 637 29.92 -25.24 6.25
N ILE A 638 29.72 -25.70 5.01
CA ILE A 638 29.95 -27.10 4.63
C ILE A 638 31.44 -27.41 4.54
N GLU A 639 32.28 -26.49 4.07
CA GLU A 639 33.73 -26.74 3.98
C GLU A 639 34.38 -26.82 5.37
N ARG A 640 33.94 -26.02 6.34
CA ARG A 640 34.48 -26.07 7.71
C ARG A 640 33.76 -27.04 8.65
N TRP A 641 32.82 -27.84 8.14
CA TRP A 641 31.89 -28.64 8.93
C TRP A 641 32.54 -29.47 10.05
N TRP A 642 33.71 -30.06 9.77
CA TRP A 642 34.43 -30.91 10.72
C TRP A 642 35.59 -30.19 11.44
N GLU A 643 36.05 -29.05 10.91
CA GLU A 643 37.23 -28.35 11.40
C GLU A 643 36.89 -27.28 12.45
N ASP A 644 35.70 -26.67 12.34
CA ASP A 644 35.28 -25.61 13.26
C ASP A 644 34.76 -26.16 14.59
N LYS A 645 35.66 -26.23 15.56
CA LYS A 645 35.36 -26.72 16.92
C LYS A 645 34.46 -25.79 17.72
N GLU A 646 34.43 -24.49 17.41
CA GLU A 646 33.61 -23.52 18.11
C GLU A 646 32.16 -23.60 17.63
N ALA A 647 31.96 -23.60 16.30
CA ALA A 647 30.62 -23.72 15.71
C ALA A 647 30.01 -25.11 15.93
N ASN A 648 30.85 -26.16 16.00
CA ASN A 648 30.49 -27.51 16.42
C ASN A 648 29.27 -28.10 15.69
N PHE A 649 29.24 -27.94 14.36
CA PHE A 649 28.13 -28.37 13.51
C PHE A 649 27.69 -29.83 13.70
N PRO A 650 28.59 -30.82 13.86
CA PRO A 650 28.19 -32.21 14.03
C PRO A 650 27.32 -32.47 15.26
N ASN A 651 27.47 -31.67 16.32
CA ASN A 651 26.63 -31.82 17.53
C ASN A 651 25.31 -31.05 17.43
N ARG A 652 25.25 -29.97 16.63
CA ARG A 652 24.00 -29.23 16.36
C ARG A 652 23.13 -29.94 15.33
N MET A 653 23.76 -30.65 14.40
CA MET A 653 23.12 -31.39 13.32
C MET A 653 23.79 -32.76 13.15
N PRO A 654 23.57 -33.70 14.08
CA PRO A 654 24.16 -35.04 14.00
C PRO A 654 23.59 -35.85 12.84
N PHE A 655 24.35 -36.86 12.42
CA PHE A 655 24.01 -37.79 11.35
C PHE A 655 23.94 -39.23 11.86
N GLU A 656 23.32 -40.11 11.08
CA GLU A 656 23.44 -41.54 11.34
C GLU A 656 24.90 -42.00 11.14
N PRO A 657 25.39 -43.00 11.90
CA PRO A 657 26.81 -43.37 11.91
C PRO A 657 27.40 -43.66 10.52
N HIS A 658 26.62 -44.28 9.62
CA HIS A 658 27.07 -44.58 8.26
C HIS A 658 27.14 -43.33 7.37
N VAL A 659 26.23 -42.37 7.55
CA VAL A 659 26.26 -41.07 6.85
C VAL A 659 27.46 -40.26 7.32
N GLU A 660 27.67 -40.17 8.63
CA GLU A 660 28.83 -39.49 9.21
C GLU A 660 30.15 -40.10 8.72
N SER A 661 30.27 -41.42 8.73
CA SER A 661 31.44 -42.13 8.23
C SER A 661 31.73 -41.78 6.76
N LEU A 662 30.71 -41.74 5.91
CA LEU A 662 30.83 -41.32 4.52
C LEU A 662 31.26 -39.85 4.40
N LEU A 663 30.62 -38.93 5.13
CA LEU A 663 30.91 -37.49 5.05
C LEU A 663 32.31 -37.15 5.58
N ARG A 664 32.80 -37.84 6.61
CA ARG A 664 34.19 -37.72 7.08
C ARG A 664 35.18 -38.25 6.07
N TRP A 665 34.88 -39.37 5.42
CA TRP A 665 35.69 -39.88 4.31
C TRP A 665 35.72 -38.89 3.14
N VAL A 666 34.58 -38.27 2.81
CA VAL A 666 34.48 -37.22 1.79
C VAL A 666 35.35 -36.00 2.15
N ALA A 667 35.30 -35.53 3.39
CA ALA A 667 36.09 -34.40 3.86
C ALA A 667 37.61 -34.68 3.73
N GLN A 668 38.07 -35.82 4.24
CA GLN A 668 39.47 -36.26 4.09
C GLN A 668 39.88 -36.44 2.62
N GLY A 669 38.96 -36.92 1.79
CA GLY A 669 39.17 -37.06 0.35
C GLY A 669 39.30 -35.71 -0.35
N SER A 670 38.56 -34.70 0.08
CA SER A 670 38.63 -33.32 -0.42
C SER A 670 39.97 -32.68 -0.06
N GLU A 671 40.43 -32.81 1.19
CA GLU A 671 41.75 -32.32 1.65
C GLU A 671 42.90 -32.95 0.85
N LYS A 672 42.80 -34.24 0.52
CA LYS A 672 43.79 -34.99 -0.27
C LYS A 672 43.67 -34.75 -1.78
N GLY A 673 42.70 -33.98 -2.25
CA GLY A 673 42.46 -33.71 -3.67
C GLY A 673 41.87 -34.87 -4.47
N HIS A 674 41.36 -35.91 -3.81
CA HIS A 674 40.71 -37.07 -4.45
C HIS A 674 39.21 -36.86 -4.71
N ILE A 675 38.60 -35.89 -4.03
CA ILE A 675 37.21 -35.44 -4.19
C ILE A 675 37.25 -33.93 -4.40
N LYS A 676 36.32 -33.41 -5.22
CA LYS A 676 36.26 -31.99 -5.55
C LYS A 676 35.89 -31.15 -4.30
N PRO A 677 36.35 -29.89 -4.20
CA PRO A 677 35.89 -28.97 -3.16
C PRO A 677 34.39 -28.73 -3.30
N TYR A 678 33.71 -28.37 -2.20
CA TYR A 678 32.26 -28.17 -2.23
C TYR A 678 31.92 -26.92 -3.05
N LYS A 679 32.67 -25.84 -2.82
CA LYS A 679 32.55 -24.59 -3.54
C LYS A 679 32.66 -24.80 -5.06
N GLY A 680 31.60 -24.41 -5.77
CA GLY A 680 31.49 -24.53 -7.22
C GLY A 680 31.21 -25.94 -7.74
N ASN A 681 30.96 -26.92 -6.86
CA ASN A 681 30.58 -28.30 -7.23
C ASN A 681 29.35 -28.78 -6.45
N GLN A 682 28.51 -27.88 -5.94
CA GLN A 682 27.35 -28.25 -5.12
C GLN A 682 26.31 -29.11 -5.88
N GLY A 683 26.39 -29.17 -7.21
CA GLY A 683 25.40 -29.81 -8.07
C GLY A 683 24.15 -28.94 -8.23
N ASN A 684 23.01 -29.58 -8.45
CA ASN A 684 21.71 -28.93 -8.53
C ASN A 684 21.04 -28.84 -7.15
N LEU A 685 20.81 -27.62 -6.68
CA LEU A 685 19.95 -27.34 -5.52
C LEU A 685 18.66 -26.68 -6.00
N ARG A 686 17.56 -27.04 -5.35
CA ARG A 686 16.22 -26.53 -5.64
C ARG A 686 15.54 -26.00 -4.38
N PRO A 687 15.74 -24.72 -4.04
CA PRO A 687 15.04 -24.11 -2.92
C PRO A 687 13.56 -23.84 -3.24
N ASP A 688 12.69 -24.16 -2.29
CA ASP A 688 11.24 -23.98 -2.40
C ASP A 688 10.82 -22.66 -1.71
N ILE A 689 10.05 -21.84 -2.43
CA ILE A 689 9.70 -20.45 -2.08
C ILE A 689 8.22 -20.33 -1.66
N LEU A 690 7.99 -19.63 -0.55
CA LEU A 690 6.67 -19.17 -0.09
C LEU A 690 6.48 -17.68 -0.35
N VAL A 691 5.24 -17.27 -0.65
CA VAL A 691 4.86 -15.85 -0.81
C VAL A 691 3.99 -15.44 0.39
N PRO A 692 4.52 -14.69 1.36
CA PRO A 692 3.74 -14.25 2.53
C PRO A 692 2.60 -13.31 2.13
N ASP A 693 1.50 -13.35 2.88
CA ASP A 693 0.44 -12.34 2.81
C ASP A 693 0.99 -11.02 3.37
N THR A 694 0.92 -9.99 2.53
CA THR A 694 1.50 -8.68 2.82
C THR A 694 0.44 -7.60 3.10
N LYS A 695 -0.84 -7.98 3.29
CA LYS A 695 -1.95 -7.10 3.73
C LYS A 695 -1.96 -5.73 3.03
N GLY A 696 -1.92 -5.73 1.70
CA GLY A 696 -2.02 -4.52 0.88
C GLY A 696 -0.70 -4.01 0.27
N TYR A 697 0.40 -4.74 0.44
CA TYR A 697 1.63 -4.46 -0.30
C TYR A 697 1.48 -4.92 -1.76
N GLN A 698 1.81 -4.05 -2.71
CA GLN A 698 1.60 -4.36 -4.13
C GLN A 698 2.65 -5.35 -4.66
N ARG A 699 3.92 -5.35 -4.21
CA ARG A 699 4.99 -6.22 -4.77
C ARG A 699 5.24 -7.52 -3.98
N PRO A 700 5.20 -8.72 -4.58
CA PRO A 700 5.42 -9.97 -3.86
C PRO A 700 6.78 -10.00 -3.12
N GLN A 701 6.78 -10.58 -1.93
CA GLN A 701 7.98 -10.96 -1.18
C GLN A 701 8.15 -12.48 -1.22
N PHE A 702 9.30 -12.99 -0.77
CA PHE A 702 9.55 -14.43 -0.71
C PHE A 702 10.17 -14.86 0.61
N LYS A 703 9.91 -16.12 0.99
CA LYS A 703 10.68 -16.86 2.01
C LYS A 703 11.02 -18.26 1.52
N VAL A 704 12.29 -18.65 1.60
CA VAL A 704 12.75 -20.02 1.35
C VAL A 704 12.45 -20.86 2.58
N CYS A 705 11.77 -21.99 2.36
CA CYS A 705 11.30 -22.85 3.44
C CYS A 705 11.97 -24.22 3.51
N GLU A 706 12.67 -24.62 2.45
CA GLU A 706 13.53 -25.80 2.37
C GLU A 706 14.45 -25.71 1.14
N ILE A 707 15.54 -26.47 1.15
CA ILE A 707 16.45 -26.64 0.02
C ILE A 707 16.42 -28.12 -0.38
N ASN A 708 16.09 -28.42 -1.64
CA ASN A 708 16.07 -29.78 -2.15
C ASN A 708 17.35 -30.07 -2.95
N GLY A 709 18.13 -31.08 -2.54
CA GLY A 709 19.40 -31.42 -3.19
C GLY A 709 19.62 -32.92 -3.43
N ARG A 710 18.66 -33.78 -3.05
CA ARG A 710 18.80 -35.25 -3.15
C ARG A 710 18.98 -35.73 -4.59
N PHE A 711 18.16 -35.22 -5.52
CA PHE A 711 18.11 -35.71 -6.90
C PHE A 711 18.69 -34.65 -7.86
N PRO A 712 19.69 -35.01 -8.68
CA PRO A 712 20.46 -34.04 -9.48
C PRO A 712 19.63 -33.37 -10.59
N ILE A 713 18.56 -34.01 -11.05
CA ILE A 713 17.72 -33.44 -12.11
C ILE A 713 16.60 -32.58 -11.55
N SER A 714 15.91 -33.04 -10.49
CA SER A 714 14.81 -32.33 -9.83
C SER A 714 13.78 -31.69 -10.77
N PHE A 715 13.49 -32.33 -11.91
CA PHE A 715 12.62 -31.84 -13.00
C PHE A 715 13.05 -30.51 -13.67
N LEU A 716 14.32 -30.12 -13.55
CA LEU A 716 14.88 -28.91 -14.18
C LEU A 716 14.65 -28.91 -15.70
N HIS A 717 14.95 -30.03 -16.39
CA HIS A 717 14.70 -30.17 -17.83
C HIS A 717 13.23 -29.91 -18.21
N TYR A 718 12.29 -30.32 -17.36
CA TYR A 718 10.86 -30.08 -17.60
C TYR A 718 10.49 -28.60 -17.46
N ALA A 719 11.05 -27.90 -16.47
CA ALA A 719 10.86 -26.45 -16.36
C ALA A 719 11.38 -25.72 -17.60
N ALA A 720 12.55 -26.12 -18.13
CA ALA A 720 13.10 -25.56 -19.36
C ALA A 720 12.17 -25.78 -20.57
N ILE A 721 11.67 -27.01 -20.75
CA ILE A 721 10.70 -27.34 -21.82
C ILE A 721 9.41 -26.52 -21.68
N ALA A 722 8.90 -26.35 -20.46
CA ALA A 722 7.68 -25.58 -20.23
C ALA A 722 7.86 -24.09 -20.52
N TYR A 723 8.99 -23.49 -20.13
CA TYR A 723 9.32 -22.11 -20.47
C TYR A 723 9.54 -21.93 -21.97
N GLN A 724 10.16 -22.90 -22.65
CA GLN A 724 10.30 -22.90 -24.10
C GLN A 724 8.93 -22.97 -24.79
N ALA A 725 8.06 -23.90 -24.38
CA ALA A 725 6.71 -24.04 -24.94
C ALA A 725 5.87 -22.77 -24.74
N MET A 726 6.00 -22.10 -23.59
CA MET A 726 5.36 -20.81 -23.34
C MET A 726 5.91 -19.72 -24.26
N SER A 727 7.24 -19.70 -24.49
CA SER A 727 7.87 -18.77 -25.43
C SER A 727 7.48 -19.03 -26.90
N ASP A 728 7.22 -20.28 -27.27
CA ASP A 728 6.79 -20.69 -28.62
C ASP A 728 5.28 -20.47 -28.86
N ALA A 729 4.49 -20.32 -27.80
CA ALA A 729 3.08 -19.95 -27.89
C ALA A 729 2.92 -18.54 -28.48
N THR A 730 1.70 -18.09 -28.77
CA THR A 730 1.47 -16.78 -29.40
C THR A 730 1.53 -15.63 -28.38
N TRP A 731 2.38 -14.64 -28.62
CA TRP A 731 2.53 -13.41 -27.82
C TRP A 731 2.15 -12.21 -28.69
N ASN A 732 1.37 -11.27 -28.15
CA ASN A 732 1.04 -10.05 -28.88
C ASN A 732 1.92 -8.84 -28.49
N ASP A 733 2.69 -8.93 -27.40
CA ASP A 733 3.51 -7.82 -26.88
C ASP A 733 4.94 -8.28 -26.49
N PRO A 734 6.01 -7.74 -27.11
CA PRO A 734 7.40 -8.11 -26.84
C PRO A 734 7.95 -7.61 -25.49
N SER A 735 7.23 -6.71 -24.79
CA SER A 735 7.60 -6.23 -23.46
C SER A 735 7.31 -7.26 -22.35
N ILE A 736 6.39 -8.20 -22.61
CA ILE A 736 6.13 -9.35 -21.75
C ILE A 736 7.16 -10.43 -22.11
N LYS A 737 7.81 -11.03 -21.12
CA LYS A 737 8.80 -12.10 -21.31
C LYS A 737 8.62 -13.25 -20.31
N PRO A 738 9.07 -14.47 -20.62
CA PRO A 738 9.21 -15.52 -19.63
C PRO A 738 10.04 -15.04 -18.44
N ALA A 739 9.66 -15.42 -17.21
CA ALA A 739 10.41 -15.06 -16.01
C ALA A 739 11.79 -15.75 -15.93
N THR A 740 11.97 -16.83 -16.69
CA THR A 740 13.21 -17.60 -16.75
C THR A 740 13.62 -17.82 -18.21
N ASP A 741 14.91 -17.68 -18.49
CA ASP A 741 15.50 -18.08 -19.77
C ASP A 741 15.65 -19.61 -19.81
N TYR A 742 14.88 -20.24 -20.70
CA TYR A 742 14.90 -21.69 -20.88
C TYR A 742 16.23 -22.20 -21.45
N ASN A 743 16.94 -21.41 -22.27
CA ASN A 743 18.25 -21.81 -22.80
C ASN A 743 19.26 -21.88 -21.67
N TYR A 744 19.24 -20.89 -20.77
CA TYR A 744 20.14 -20.88 -19.62
C TYR A 744 19.87 -22.05 -18.65
N LEU A 745 18.60 -22.41 -18.42
CA LEU A 745 18.26 -23.63 -17.67
C LEU A 745 18.83 -24.89 -18.34
N PHE A 746 18.61 -25.06 -19.65
CA PHE A 746 19.15 -26.21 -20.38
C PHE A 746 20.67 -26.26 -20.32
N ASP A 747 21.37 -25.18 -20.64
CA ASP A 747 22.83 -25.12 -20.62
C ASP A 747 23.39 -25.44 -19.23
N SER A 748 22.73 -24.95 -18.19
CA SER A 748 23.10 -25.24 -16.79
C SER A 748 22.90 -26.71 -16.44
N LEU A 749 21.85 -27.37 -16.93
CA LEU A 749 21.67 -28.82 -16.75
C LEU A 749 22.86 -29.61 -17.28
N PHE A 750 23.38 -29.23 -18.46
CA PHE A 750 24.52 -29.93 -19.07
C PHE A 750 25.85 -29.62 -18.38
N GLN A 751 25.95 -28.52 -17.63
CA GLN A 751 27.15 -28.21 -16.82
C GLN A 751 27.28 -29.12 -15.59
N LEU A 752 26.24 -29.87 -15.21
CA LEU A 752 26.33 -30.89 -14.17
C LEU A 752 27.12 -32.12 -14.62
N PHE A 753 27.18 -32.38 -15.93
CA PHE A 753 27.70 -33.63 -16.49
C PHE A 753 28.91 -33.37 -17.38
N ASP A 754 29.80 -34.36 -17.49
CA ASP A 754 30.84 -34.35 -18.53
C ASP A 754 30.23 -34.86 -19.84
N PRO A 755 30.11 -34.03 -20.90
CA PRO A 755 29.49 -34.45 -22.15
C PRO A 755 30.29 -35.52 -22.92
N LYS A 756 31.53 -35.81 -22.52
CA LYS A 756 32.41 -36.77 -23.22
C LYS A 756 32.28 -38.21 -22.73
N THR A 757 31.57 -38.45 -21.62
CA THR A 757 31.45 -39.79 -21.02
C THR A 757 29.99 -40.16 -20.78
N PRO A 758 29.64 -41.47 -20.75
CA PRO A 758 28.27 -41.89 -20.47
C PRO A 758 27.80 -41.45 -19.08
N ILE A 759 26.52 -41.07 -18.97
CA ILE A 759 25.86 -40.76 -17.70
C ILE A 759 25.13 -42.00 -17.19
N HIS A 760 25.43 -42.43 -15.97
CA HIS A 760 24.76 -43.56 -15.33
C HIS A 760 23.78 -43.06 -14.27
N PHE A 761 22.48 -43.14 -14.55
CA PHE A 761 21.44 -42.88 -13.56
C PHE A 761 21.21 -44.12 -12.71
N VAL A 762 21.70 -44.08 -11.46
CA VAL A 762 21.64 -45.22 -10.53
C VAL A 762 20.42 -45.09 -9.63
N GLY A 763 19.48 -46.02 -9.75
CA GLY A 763 18.22 -46.00 -8.99
C GLY A 763 17.44 -47.31 -9.04
N GLU A 764 16.55 -47.52 -8.07
CA GLU A 764 15.58 -48.63 -8.06
C GLU A 764 14.26 -48.24 -8.74
N SER A 765 13.95 -46.94 -8.84
CA SER A 765 12.66 -46.43 -9.34
C SER A 765 12.60 -46.30 -10.86
N SER A 766 11.39 -46.27 -11.41
CA SER A 766 11.10 -46.00 -12.82
C SER A 766 11.00 -44.50 -13.14
N ASP A 767 11.55 -43.60 -12.31
CA ASP A 767 11.41 -42.14 -12.49
C ASP A 767 12.06 -41.65 -13.79
N PHE A 768 13.09 -42.35 -14.29
CA PHE A 768 13.71 -42.13 -15.60
C PHE A 768 13.85 -43.47 -16.35
N PRO A 769 12.78 -43.91 -17.05
CA PRO A 769 12.86 -45.11 -17.86
C PRO A 769 13.80 -44.89 -19.04
N ALA A 770 14.24 -45.98 -19.70
CA ALA A 770 15.22 -45.90 -20.79
C ALA A 770 14.75 -45.05 -21.98
N ASP A 771 13.44 -44.83 -22.13
CA ASP A 771 12.76 -44.00 -23.12
C ASP A 771 12.40 -42.59 -22.61
N SER A 772 12.97 -42.16 -21.47
CA SER A 772 12.77 -40.83 -20.92
C SER A 772 13.15 -39.73 -21.93
N PRO A 773 12.35 -38.65 -22.07
CA PRO A 773 12.70 -37.49 -22.87
C PRO A 773 14.04 -36.85 -22.49
N LEU A 774 14.40 -36.90 -21.20
CA LEU A 774 15.71 -36.44 -20.75
C LEU A 774 16.84 -37.20 -21.44
N PHE A 775 16.69 -38.51 -21.63
CA PHE A 775 17.73 -39.33 -22.24
C PHE A 775 17.88 -39.02 -23.73
N GLY A 776 16.75 -38.80 -24.43
CA GLY A 776 16.77 -38.34 -25.82
C GLY A 776 17.39 -36.95 -25.98
N LEU A 777 17.11 -36.02 -25.07
CA LEU A 777 17.71 -34.68 -25.06
C LEU A 777 19.23 -34.73 -24.85
N VAL A 778 19.69 -35.56 -23.91
CA VAL A 778 21.13 -35.74 -23.66
C VAL A 778 21.81 -36.40 -24.86
N GLU A 779 21.20 -37.44 -25.44
CA GLU A 779 21.72 -38.13 -26.61
C GLU A 779 21.85 -37.18 -27.81
N GLN A 780 20.84 -36.35 -28.07
CA GLN A 780 20.89 -35.37 -29.16
C GLN A 780 22.04 -34.38 -28.99
N ARG A 781 22.28 -33.90 -27.76
CA ARG A 781 23.29 -32.87 -27.49
C ARG A 781 24.71 -33.42 -27.39
N THR A 782 24.89 -34.63 -26.87
CA THR A 782 26.21 -35.21 -26.56
C THR A 782 26.63 -36.33 -27.51
N GLY A 783 25.68 -36.90 -28.27
CA GLY A 783 25.88 -38.13 -29.04
C GLY A 783 25.90 -39.40 -28.18
N ILE A 784 25.74 -39.30 -26.86
CA ILE A 784 25.80 -40.43 -25.93
C ILE A 784 24.50 -40.51 -25.13
N ARG A 785 23.75 -41.60 -25.30
CA ARG A 785 22.54 -41.83 -24.51
C ARG A 785 22.88 -42.16 -23.05
N PRO A 786 22.18 -41.61 -22.04
CA PRO A 786 22.33 -42.04 -20.66
C PRO A 786 21.95 -43.52 -20.43
N ARG A 787 22.43 -44.10 -19.33
CA ARG A 787 22.12 -45.46 -18.88
C ARG A 787 21.23 -45.42 -17.65
N SER A 788 20.17 -46.22 -17.63
CA SER A 788 19.44 -46.56 -16.41
C SER A 788 20.10 -47.77 -15.77
N VAL A 789 20.59 -47.63 -14.54
CA VAL A 789 21.41 -48.65 -13.87
C VAL A 789 20.79 -49.02 -12.53
N ARG A 790 20.50 -50.31 -12.35
CA ARG A 790 20.09 -50.81 -11.03
C ARG A 790 21.32 -50.96 -10.12
N PRO A 791 21.19 -50.69 -8.81
CA PRO A 791 22.29 -50.88 -7.86
C PRO A 791 22.87 -52.30 -7.88
N SER A 792 22.02 -53.31 -8.03
CA SER A 792 22.42 -54.73 -8.14
C SER A 792 23.29 -55.04 -9.36
N SER A 793 23.37 -54.16 -10.36
CA SER A 793 24.22 -54.29 -11.54
C SER A 793 25.63 -53.71 -11.35
N LEU A 794 25.88 -52.96 -10.28
CA LEU A 794 27.18 -52.34 -10.04
C LEU A 794 28.19 -53.32 -9.46
N ARG A 795 29.48 -53.19 -9.83
CA ARG A 795 30.59 -54.00 -9.29
C ARG A 795 31.78 -53.08 -9.00
N VAL A 796 32.39 -53.22 -7.81
CA VAL A 796 33.68 -52.58 -7.49
C VAL A 796 34.79 -53.55 -7.89
N VAL A 797 35.74 -53.08 -8.68
CA VAL A 797 36.81 -53.90 -9.25
C VAL A 797 38.14 -53.18 -9.05
N PRO A 798 39.21 -53.88 -8.59
CA PRO A 798 40.53 -53.27 -8.45
C PRO A 798 41.03 -52.69 -9.77
N CYS A 799 41.64 -51.49 -9.72
CA CYS A 799 42.19 -50.84 -10.91
C CYS A 799 43.45 -51.58 -11.38
N MET A 800 43.34 -52.37 -12.46
CA MET A 800 44.45 -53.17 -13.00
C MET A 800 45.39 -52.36 -13.92
N SER A 801 44.98 -51.18 -14.43
CA SER A 801 45.84 -50.19 -15.11
C SER A 801 45.12 -48.82 -15.28
N PRO A 802 45.84 -47.68 -15.32
CA PRO A 802 45.23 -46.35 -15.53
C PRO A 802 44.54 -46.17 -16.89
N ASN A 803 44.94 -46.98 -17.89
CA ASN A 803 44.46 -46.93 -19.29
C ASN A 803 43.48 -48.08 -19.61
N SER A 804 42.78 -48.64 -18.61
CA SER A 804 41.81 -49.71 -18.84
C SER A 804 40.73 -49.27 -19.85
N LEU A 805 40.42 -50.14 -20.81
CA LEU A 805 39.31 -49.97 -21.75
C LEU A 805 38.00 -49.66 -21.00
N ASP A 806 37.15 -48.80 -21.56
CA ASP A 806 35.82 -48.45 -20.99
C ASP A 806 34.87 -49.65 -20.90
N LEU A 807 35.19 -50.74 -21.60
CA LEU A 807 34.51 -52.02 -21.52
C LEU A 807 35.48 -53.09 -21.02
N THR A 808 35.13 -53.76 -19.92
CA THR A 808 35.93 -54.83 -19.32
C THR A 808 35.08 -56.09 -19.12
N SER A 809 35.62 -57.26 -19.46
CA SER A 809 34.95 -58.54 -19.18
C SER A 809 35.24 -58.99 -17.75
N ILE A 810 34.20 -59.17 -16.94
CA ILE A 810 34.28 -59.65 -15.56
C ILE A 810 33.36 -60.86 -15.44
N ASN A 811 33.92 -62.02 -15.08
CA ASN A 811 33.18 -63.28 -15.00
C ASN A 811 32.39 -63.63 -16.28
N GLY A 812 32.91 -63.27 -17.45
CA GLY A 812 32.25 -63.49 -18.75
C GLY A 812 31.18 -62.47 -19.13
N LEU A 813 30.90 -61.49 -18.27
CA LEU A 813 29.98 -60.38 -18.55
C LEU A 813 30.76 -59.13 -18.96
N LEU A 814 30.36 -58.50 -20.07
CA LEU A 814 30.92 -57.24 -20.52
C LEU A 814 30.34 -56.10 -19.69
N MET A 815 31.20 -55.37 -18.96
CA MET A 815 30.82 -54.30 -18.04
C MET A 815 31.36 -52.95 -18.55
N GLU A 816 30.52 -51.91 -18.54
CA GLU A 816 30.88 -50.52 -18.86
C GLU A 816 31.38 -49.79 -17.62
N LYS A 817 32.47 -49.03 -17.74
CA LYS A 817 33.02 -48.21 -16.65
C LYS A 817 32.05 -47.07 -16.31
N VAL A 818 31.76 -46.91 -15.02
CA VAL A 818 30.97 -45.78 -14.52
C VAL A 818 31.88 -44.57 -14.31
N HIS A 819 31.64 -43.51 -15.09
CA HIS A 819 32.42 -42.27 -15.05
C HIS A 819 31.76 -41.20 -14.19
N GLN A 820 30.44 -41.06 -14.30
CA GLN A 820 29.63 -40.07 -13.59
C GLN A 820 28.26 -40.66 -13.25
N VAL A 821 27.76 -40.30 -12.05
CA VAL A 821 26.54 -40.87 -11.50
C VAL A 821 25.48 -39.79 -11.30
N GLY A 822 24.34 -39.98 -11.93
CA GLY A 822 23.10 -39.28 -11.58
C GLY A 822 22.38 -40.07 -10.48
N LEU A 823 22.67 -39.79 -9.22
CA LEU A 823 22.16 -40.58 -8.09
C LEU A 823 20.64 -40.40 -7.91
N GLN A 824 19.89 -41.50 -7.94
CA GLN A 824 18.42 -41.54 -7.77
C GLN A 824 17.98 -42.46 -6.62
N LEU A 825 18.93 -42.92 -5.78
CA LEU A 825 18.62 -43.75 -4.61
C LEU A 825 18.15 -42.90 -3.43
N TYR A 826 17.26 -43.45 -2.62
CA TYR A 826 16.98 -42.95 -1.27
C TYR A 826 18.11 -43.35 -0.29
N ASP A 827 18.14 -42.73 0.88
CA ASP A 827 19.17 -42.98 1.90
C ASP A 827 19.28 -44.46 2.24
N PHE A 828 18.16 -45.10 2.56
CA PHE A 828 18.12 -46.52 2.92
C PHE A 828 18.54 -47.46 1.77
N GLU A 829 18.31 -47.06 0.51
CA GLU A 829 18.72 -47.84 -0.66
C GLU A 829 20.22 -47.71 -0.92
N LEU A 830 20.77 -46.49 -0.76
CA LEU A 830 22.21 -46.24 -0.93
C LEU A 830 23.02 -47.00 0.12
N PHE A 831 22.63 -46.95 1.39
CA PHE A 831 23.37 -47.60 2.48
C PHE A 831 23.06 -49.09 2.65
N ALA A 832 22.15 -49.65 1.84
CA ALA A 832 22.03 -51.10 1.67
C ALA A 832 23.17 -51.69 0.82
N LEU A 833 23.93 -50.85 0.11
CA LEU A 833 25.09 -51.26 -0.67
C LEU A 833 26.35 -51.42 0.19
N ASP A 834 27.32 -52.15 -0.34
CA ASP A 834 28.64 -52.27 0.27
C ASP A 834 29.29 -50.87 0.48
N PRO A 835 29.93 -50.60 1.63
CA PRO A 835 30.52 -49.30 1.93
C PRO A 835 31.51 -48.78 0.88
N ASP A 836 32.28 -49.66 0.23
CA ASP A 836 33.21 -49.25 -0.82
C ASP A 836 32.47 -48.86 -2.11
N MET A 837 31.34 -49.53 -2.41
CA MET A 837 30.45 -49.10 -3.49
C MET A 837 29.89 -47.70 -3.23
N VAL A 838 29.43 -47.44 -2.00
CA VAL A 838 28.89 -46.13 -1.61
C VAL A 838 29.94 -45.03 -1.77
N ARG A 839 31.19 -45.28 -1.39
CA ARG A 839 32.32 -44.35 -1.59
C ARG A 839 32.60 -44.09 -3.08
N GLU A 840 32.57 -45.13 -3.91
CA GLU A 840 32.81 -45.00 -5.35
C GLU A 840 31.66 -44.26 -6.07
N ILE A 841 30.41 -44.46 -5.63
CA ILE A 841 29.25 -43.67 -6.06
C ILE A 841 29.41 -42.22 -5.61
N ALA A 842 29.73 -41.99 -4.34
CA ALA A 842 29.91 -40.67 -3.76
C ALA A 842 30.94 -39.83 -4.53
N LYS A 843 32.06 -40.45 -4.89
CA LYS A 843 33.13 -39.81 -5.68
C LYS A 843 32.71 -39.41 -7.10
N ARG A 844 31.76 -40.13 -7.70
CA ARG A 844 31.33 -39.93 -9.10
C ARG A 844 29.98 -39.22 -9.22
N SER A 845 29.30 -38.96 -8.11
CA SER A 845 28.02 -38.29 -8.09
C SER A 845 28.15 -36.86 -8.60
N VAL A 846 27.26 -36.46 -9.52
CA VAL A 846 27.25 -35.07 -10.05
C VAL A 846 26.65 -34.07 -9.07
N ASN A 847 25.75 -34.53 -8.19
CA ASN A 847 25.40 -33.79 -6.99
C ASN A 847 26.36 -34.18 -5.89
N ASP A 848 27.02 -33.19 -5.29
CA ASP A 848 27.91 -33.43 -4.16
C ASP A 848 27.16 -34.14 -3.02
N ILE A 849 27.79 -35.16 -2.44
CA ILE A 849 27.19 -35.93 -1.34
C ILE A 849 26.93 -35.05 -0.12
N ARG A 850 27.70 -33.98 0.09
CA ARG A 850 27.43 -32.96 1.11
C ARG A 850 26.15 -32.17 0.80
N SER A 851 25.84 -31.87 -0.46
CA SER A 851 24.54 -31.29 -0.83
C SER A 851 23.38 -32.23 -0.51
N ILE A 852 23.59 -33.53 -0.75
CA ILE A 852 22.58 -34.57 -0.58
C ILE A 852 22.23 -34.81 0.91
N PHE A 853 23.20 -34.76 1.81
CA PHE A 853 22.99 -35.07 3.24
C PHE A 853 23.03 -33.85 4.16
N ILE A 854 23.67 -32.74 3.75
CA ILE A 854 23.76 -31.52 4.56
C ILE A 854 22.81 -30.45 4.01
N ALA A 855 23.01 -29.98 2.77
CA ALA A 855 22.20 -28.87 2.23
C ALA A 855 20.72 -29.27 1.99
N HIS A 856 20.43 -30.54 1.71
CA HIS A 856 19.06 -31.03 1.55
C HIS A 856 18.30 -31.14 2.88
N ASP A 857 19.02 -31.34 4.00
CA ASP A 857 18.41 -31.54 5.29
C ASP A 857 17.85 -30.22 5.81
N LYS A 858 16.56 -30.19 6.15
CA LYS A 858 15.84 -28.97 6.56
C LYS A 858 16.49 -28.25 7.76
N ARG A 859 17.27 -28.95 8.58
CA ARG A 859 18.03 -28.36 9.68
C ARG A 859 19.06 -27.33 9.21
N ILE A 860 19.55 -27.42 7.98
CA ILE A 860 20.55 -26.49 7.44
C ILE A 860 20.09 -25.03 7.47
N LEU A 861 18.78 -24.77 7.28
CA LEU A 861 18.25 -23.40 7.34
C LEU A 861 18.40 -22.82 8.75
N GLY A 862 18.22 -23.64 9.79
CA GLY A 862 18.45 -23.22 11.17
C GLY A 862 19.92 -23.00 11.48
N ILE A 863 20.80 -23.87 10.96
CA ILE A 863 22.26 -23.69 11.07
C ILE A 863 22.69 -22.38 10.41
N ILE A 864 22.24 -22.10 9.18
CA ILE A 864 22.55 -20.84 8.48
C ILE A 864 22.09 -19.66 9.33
N SER A 865 20.83 -19.64 9.80
CA SER A 865 20.31 -18.55 10.63
C SER A 865 21.15 -18.29 11.89
N GLN A 866 21.60 -19.35 12.56
CA GLN A 866 22.45 -19.25 13.74
C GLN A 866 23.87 -18.75 13.41
N GLU A 867 24.39 -19.05 12.22
CA GLU A 867 25.73 -18.64 11.77
C GLU A 867 25.76 -17.25 11.12
N LEU A 868 24.63 -16.58 10.88
CA LEU A 868 24.60 -15.30 10.15
C LEU A 868 25.47 -14.21 10.78
N HIS A 869 25.56 -14.16 12.12
CA HIS A 869 26.43 -13.22 12.82
C HIS A 869 27.91 -13.49 12.51
N ASP A 870 28.34 -14.74 12.61
CA ASP A 870 29.74 -15.14 12.39
C ASP A 870 30.13 -15.09 10.92
N LEU A 871 29.22 -15.44 10.00
CA LEU A 871 29.45 -15.32 8.55
C LEU A 871 29.77 -13.88 8.14
N PHE A 872 29.14 -12.90 8.78
CA PHE A 872 29.40 -11.48 8.55
C PHE A 872 30.61 -10.97 9.32
N HIS A 873 30.66 -11.13 10.65
CA HIS A 873 31.67 -10.48 11.49
C HIS A 873 32.99 -11.26 11.60
N LYS A 874 32.92 -12.59 11.70
CA LYS A 874 34.09 -13.45 11.97
C LYS A 874 34.74 -13.91 10.68
N HIS A 875 33.94 -14.42 9.74
CA HIS A 875 34.42 -15.00 8.50
C HIS A 875 34.47 -14.00 7.33
N MET A 876 33.75 -12.87 7.44
CA MET A 876 33.72 -11.81 6.42
C MET A 876 33.36 -12.33 5.02
N ILE A 877 32.47 -13.32 4.94
CA ILE A 877 32.10 -14.00 3.69
C ILE A 877 30.88 -13.35 3.01
N ILE A 878 30.01 -12.74 3.79
CA ILE A 878 28.82 -12.03 3.30
C ILE A 878 28.87 -10.56 3.71
N SER A 879 28.22 -9.68 2.94
CA SER A 879 28.02 -8.27 3.30
C SER A 879 26.87 -8.08 4.30
N GLU A 880 26.71 -6.87 4.84
CA GLU A 880 25.57 -6.52 5.71
C GLU A 880 24.24 -6.66 4.98
N ASP A 881 24.15 -6.20 3.72
CA ASP A 881 22.97 -6.37 2.87
C ASP A 881 22.64 -7.85 2.62
N GLN A 882 23.68 -8.67 2.38
CA GLN A 882 23.53 -10.11 2.19
C GLN A 882 23.12 -10.84 3.49
N LYS A 883 23.58 -10.36 4.64
CA LYS A 883 23.09 -10.85 5.94
C LYS A 883 21.60 -10.53 6.09
N MET A 884 21.20 -9.28 5.87
CA MET A 884 19.81 -8.85 5.98
C MET A 884 18.88 -9.62 5.01
N ILE A 885 19.28 -9.81 3.75
CA ILE A 885 18.45 -10.54 2.78
C ILE A 885 18.31 -12.03 3.16
N LEU A 886 19.32 -12.64 3.80
CA LEU A 886 19.21 -14.00 4.32
C LEU A 886 18.29 -14.08 5.55
N GLU A 887 18.41 -13.14 6.49
CA GLU A 887 17.53 -13.04 7.67
C GLU A 887 16.06 -12.88 7.26
N GLU A 888 15.79 -12.02 6.28
CA GLU A 888 14.45 -11.77 5.78
C GLU A 888 13.95 -12.89 4.85
N GLY A 889 14.84 -13.47 4.05
CA GLY A 889 14.51 -14.43 2.99
C GLY A 889 14.46 -15.90 3.44
N ILE A 890 15.03 -16.27 4.59
CA ILE A 890 14.92 -17.63 5.15
C ILE A 890 13.74 -17.67 6.14
N ILE A 891 12.93 -18.73 6.10
CA ILE A 891 11.95 -18.97 7.16
C ILE A 891 12.66 -19.43 8.44
N THR A 892 12.29 -18.84 9.57
CA THR A 892 12.82 -19.24 10.88
C THR A 892 12.65 -20.75 11.06
N THR A 893 13.77 -21.45 11.21
CA THR A 893 13.79 -22.91 11.33
C THR A 893 14.48 -23.28 12.64
N ILE A 894 13.68 -23.78 13.57
CA ILE A 894 14.13 -24.19 14.90
C ILE A 894 14.49 -25.67 14.85
N ILE A 895 15.73 -25.97 15.22
CA ILE A 895 16.30 -27.33 15.17
C ILE A 895 16.27 -28.01 16.56
N PRO A 896 16.24 -29.36 16.62
CA PRO A 896 16.39 -30.09 17.88
C PRO A 896 17.64 -29.68 18.67
N GLY A 897 17.55 -29.68 20.01
CA GLY A 897 18.66 -29.31 20.90
C GLY A 897 19.00 -27.82 20.98
N SER A 898 18.30 -26.96 20.21
CA SER A 898 18.58 -25.51 20.18
C SER A 898 17.97 -24.75 21.37
N THR A 899 18.54 -23.60 21.69
CA THR A 899 18.01 -22.68 22.72
C THR A 899 16.61 -22.15 22.37
N GLU A 900 16.38 -21.93 21.08
CA GLU A 900 15.14 -21.45 20.49
C GLU A 900 14.02 -22.47 20.68
N LEU A 901 14.33 -23.76 20.56
CA LEU A 901 13.38 -24.82 20.87
C LEU A 901 13.00 -24.84 22.35
N GLN A 902 13.98 -24.62 23.25
CA GLN A 902 13.72 -24.54 24.68
C GLN A 902 12.75 -23.40 25.02
N SER A 903 12.94 -22.23 24.42
CA SER A 903 12.00 -21.11 24.57
C SER A 903 10.59 -21.44 24.09
N VAL A 904 10.45 -22.22 23.00
CA VAL A 904 9.14 -22.71 22.54
C VAL A 904 8.52 -23.69 23.53
N ILE A 905 9.32 -24.63 24.08
CA ILE A 905 8.85 -25.61 25.08
C ILE A 905 8.33 -24.90 26.34
N GLU A 906 9.05 -23.89 26.82
CA GLU A 906 8.65 -23.07 27.97
C GLU A 906 7.36 -22.29 27.67
N SER A 907 7.28 -21.66 26.50
CA SER A 907 6.09 -20.90 26.08
C SER A 907 4.85 -21.78 25.96
N VAL A 908 4.96 -22.97 25.35
CA VAL A 908 3.85 -23.93 25.21
C VAL A 908 3.36 -24.44 26.57
N SER A 909 4.25 -24.49 27.57
CA SER A 909 3.86 -24.86 28.94
C SER A 909 3.00 -23.79 29.62
N GLN A 910 3.10 -22.52 29.16
CA GLN A 910 2.29 -21.40 29.65
C GLN A 910 0.99 -21.23 28.84
N ASP A 911 1.06 -21.42 27.52
CA ASP A 911 -0.08 -21.33 26.61
C ASP A 911 -0.07 -22.47 25.56
N PRO A 912 -0.92 -23.50 25.75
CA PRO A 912 -1.03 -24.61 24.81
C PRO A 912 -1.46 -24.22 23.39
N ALA A 913 -2.11 -23.06 23.21
CA ALA A 913 -2.56 -22.59 21.89
C ALA A 913 -1.39 -22.15 20.98
N ILE A 914 -0.20 -21.94 21.55
CA ILE A 914 1.01 -21.60 20.78
C ILE A 914 1.33 -22.64 19.72
N LYS A 915 0.99 -23.91 19.93
CA LYS A 915 1.23 -24.98 18.94
C LYS A 915 0.65 -24.64 17.57
N ASP A 916 -0.50 -23.96 17.52
CA ASP A 916 -1.22 -23.65 16.29
C ASP A 916 -0.46 -22.64 15.40
N LYS A 917 0.52 -21.95 15.97
CA LYS A 917 1.43 -21.04 15.26
C LYS A 917 2.60 -21.75 14.59
N PHE A 918 2.73 -23.07 14.72
CA PHE A 918 3.87 -23.83 14.22
C PHE A 918 3.49 -24.99 13.30
N ILE A 919 4.45 -25.36 12.46
CA ILE A 919 4.42 -26.51 11.57
C ILE A 919 5.66 -27.37 11.86
N MET A 920 5.44 -28.68 11.98
CA MET A 920 6.47 -29.70 12.13
C MET A 920 6.80 -30.27 10.75
N LYS A 921 8.07 -30.15 10.34
CA LYS A 921 8.56 -30.71 9.07
C LYS A 921 9.58 -31.81 9.34
N PRO A 922 9.39 -33.03 8.82
CA PRO A 922 10.40 -34.07 8.92
C PRO A 922 11.70 -33.64 8.23
N PHE A 923 12.82 -33.77 8.92
CA PHE A 923 14.14 -33.63 8.30
C PHE A 923 14.62 -34.99 7.73
N ARG A 924 15.61 -34.98 6.82
CA ARG A 924 16.09 -36.12 6.00
C ARG A 924 15.11 -36.69 4.96
N LEU A 925 13.80 -36.50 5.13
CA LEU A 925 12.81 -36.95 4.15
C LEU A 925 12.67 -35.98 2.96
N ALA A 926 12.42 -36.55 1.78
CA ALA A 926 12.13 -35.84 0.55
C ALA A 926 10.62 -35.77 0.24
N ARG A 927 10.24 -34.97 -0.76
CA ARG A 927 8.88 -34.88 -1.36
C ARG A 927 7.75 -34.40 -0.42
N GLY A 928 8.05 -33.78 0.72
CA GLY A 928 7.05 -33.15 1.59
C GLY A 928 6.14 -34.11 2.38
N SER A 929 6.46 -35.40 2.41
CA SER A 929 5.72 -36.39 3.19
C SER A 929 5.91 -36.17 4.70
N GLY A 930 4.85 -36.36 5.49
CA GLY A 930 4.89 -36.31 6.96
C GLY A 930 4.90 -34.91 7.58
N ILE A 931 4.61 -33.85 6.81
CA ILE A 931 4.43 -32.49 7.34
C ILE A 931 3.15 -32.42 8.20
N ARG A 932 3.24 -31.77 9.37
CA ARG A 932 2.12 -31.68 10.31
C ARG A 932 1.96 -30.26 10.85
N PHE A 933 0.74 -29.73 10.80
CA PHE A 933 0.42 -28.44 11.41
C PHE A 933 0.07 -28.61 12.88
N GLY A 934 0.56 -27.74 13.75
CA GLY A 934 0.26 -27.81 15.18
C GLY A 934 -1.24 -27.76 15.50
N LYS A 935 -2.03 -27.02 14.71
CA LYS A 935 -3.51 -27.01 14.79
C LYS A 935 -4.16 -28.38 14.61
N ASN A 936 -3.51 -29.28 13.86
CA ASN A 936 -3.99 -30.62 13.54
C ASN A 936 -3.37 -31.72 14.43
N ILE A 937 -2.54 -31.36 15.43
CA ILE A 937 -1.89 -32.29 16.36
C ILE A 937 -2.52 -32.14 17.75
N SER A 938 -2.74 -33.25 18.47
CA SER A 938 -3.21 -33.21 19.86
C SER A 938 -2.15 -32.60 20.78
N SER A 939 -2.56 -31.95 21.87
CA SER A 939 -1.60 -31.31 22.80
C SER A 939 -0.63 -32.32 23.43
N GLU A 940 -1.09 -33.54 23.71
CA GLU A 940 -0.26 -34.63 24.25
C GLU A 940 0.81 -35.07 23.27
N GLU A 941 0.42 -35.28 22.01
CA GLU A 941 1.35 -35.69 20.96
C GLU A 941 2.35 -34.59 20.61
N TRP A 942 1.88 -33.34 20.58
CA TRP A 942 2.73 -32.16 20.39
C TRP A 942 3.80 -32.08 21.49
N GLN A 943 3.40 -32.15 22.76
CA GLN A 943 4.33 -32.11 23.88
C GLN A 943 5.30 -33.29 23.89
N SER A 944 4.82 -34.49 23.57
CA SER A 944 5.66 -35.69 23.45
C SER A 944 6.75 -35.50 22.39
N THR A 945 6.37 -34.96 21.22
CA THR A 945 7.29 -34.68 20.12
C THR A 945 8.28 -33.57 20.46
N LEU A 946 7.85 -32.50 21.13
CA LEU A 946 8.78 -31.45 21.58
C LEU A 946 9.79 -31.97 22.61
N ARG A 947 9.35 -32.86 23.52
CA ARG A 947 10.25 -33.47 24.51
C ARG A 947 11.30 -34.36 23.85
N SER A 948 10.95 -35.12 22.81
CA SER A 948 11.92 -35.94 22.07
C SER A 948 12.93 -35.09 21.28
N MET A 949 12.59 -33.85 20.94
CA MET A 949 13.49 -32.90 20.25
C MET A 949 14.40 -32.10 21.19
N ARG A 950 14.32 -32.28 22.52
CA ARG A 950 15.15 -31.53 23.49
C ARG A 950 16.65 -31.72 23.31
N GLN A 951 17.05 -32.88 22.78
CA GLN A 951 18.43 -33.16 22.42
C GLN A 951 18.54 -33.21 20.89
N ALA A 952 19.75 -32.95 20.38
CA ALA A 952 20.01 -33.01 18.95
C ALA A 952 20.15 -34.45 18.42
N ASP A 953 20.24 -35.45 19.30
CA ASP A 953 20.53 -36.85 18.99
C ASP A 953 19.67 -37.42 17.85
N ILE A 954 20.29 -38.24 17.00
CA ILE A 954 19.59 -38.97 15.93
C ILE A 954 19.03 -40.28 16.46
N ASP A 955 17.76 -40.51 16.18
CA ASP A 955 17.09 -41.79 16.38
C ASP A 955 16.44 -42.23 15.07
N SER A 956 16.97 -43.30 14.47
CA SER A 956 16.47 -43.85 13.20
C SER A 956 15.15 -44.62 13.34
N SER A 957 14.70 -44.90 14.57
CA SER A 957 13.47 -45.64 14.84
C SER A 957 12.21 -44.76 14.83
N ILE A 958 12.37 -43.43 14.90
CA ILE A 958 11.26 -42.47 14.94
C ILE A 958 11.44 -41.36 13.89
N THR A 959 10.32 -40.79 13.43
CA THR A 959 10.36 -39.57 12.62
C THR A 959 10.70 -38.37 13.50
N GLN A 960 11.75 -37.64 13.13
CA GLN A 960 12.18 -36.43 13.82
C GLN A 960 11.90 -35.18 12.97
N TYR A 961 11.68 -34.04 13.62
CA TYR A 961 11.14 -32.84 12.99
C TYR A 961 12.01 -31.60 13.26
N VAL A 962 11.89 -30.61 12.37
CA VAL A 962 12.20 -29.20 12.65
C VAL A 962 10.89 -28.44 12.85
N LEU A 963 10.94 -27.33 13.57
CA LEU A 963 9.80 -26.42 13.71
C LEU A 963 10.01 -25.19 12.83
N GLN A 964 8.96 -24.81 12.11
CA GLN A 964 8.86 -23.52 11.43
C GLN A 964 7.55 -22.83 11.86
N PRO A 965 7.47 -21.50 11.87
CA PRO A 965 6.21 -20.80 12.09
C PRO A 965 5.25 -21.04 10.93
N VAL A 966 3.95 -21.10 11.22
CA VAL A 966 2.90 -21.08 10.20
C VAL A 966 2.87 -19.68 9.60
N LEU A 967 3.24 -19.59 8.32
CA LEU A 967 3.26 -18.34 7.59
C LEU A 967 1.93 -18.16 6.84
N PRO A 968 1.17 -17.07 7.08
CA PRO A 968 0.05 -16.71 6.23
C PRO A 968 0.55 -16.47 4.81
N LEU A 969 0.05 -17.22 3.84
CA LEU A 969 0.42 -17.08 2.43
C LEU A 969 -0.58 -16.19 1.71
N GLN A 970 -0.09 -15.44 0.71
CA GLN A 970 -0.92 -14.63 -0.14
C GLN A 970 -1.96 -15.50 -0.87
N SER A 971 -3.24 -15.19 -0.68
CA SER A 971 -4.34 -15.77 -1.46
C SER A 971 -4.59 -14.95 -2.71
N VAL A 972 -4.88 -15.64 -3.82
CA VAL A 972 -5.18 -15.06 -5.13
C VAL A 972 -6.34 -15.77 -5.80
N GLU A 973 -7.16 -15.03 -6.54
CA GLU A 973 -8.16 -15.63 -7.43
C GLU A 973 -7.47 -16.23 -8.64
N TRP A 974 -7.76 -17.50 -8.91
CA TRP A 974 -7.05 -18.28 -9.90
C TRP A 974 -8.01 -18.99 -10.82
N PHE A 975 -7.85 -18.80 -12.13
CA PHE A 975 -8.64 -19.52 -13.13
C PHE A 975 -8.07 -20.93 -13.30
N TRP A 976 -8.80 -21.93 -12.82
CA TRP A 976 -8.37 -23.32 -12.86
C TRP A 976 -8.60 -23.95 -14.22
N ASP A 977 -9.86 -24.03 -14.64
CA ASP A 977 -10.32 -24.61 -15.89
C ASP A 977 -11.80 -24.24 -16.14
N GLU A 978 -12.36 -24.67 -17.26
CA GLU A 978 -13.75 -24.35 -17.62
C GLU A 978 -14.80 -24.94 -16.65
N GLN A 979 -14.48 -26.00 -15.90
CA GLN A 979 -15.40 -26.62 -14.95
C GLN A 979 -15.35 -25.91 -13.58
N ARG A 980 -14.15 -25.58 -13.12
CA ARG A 980 -13.86 -25.04 -11.79
C ARG A 980 -13.84 -23.51 -11.74
N GLN A 981 -13.64 -22.84 -12.88
CA GLN A 981 -13.59 -21.39 -13.01
C GLN A 981 -12.59 -20.76 -12.01
N LEU A 982 -12.95 -19.65 -11.37
CA LEU A 982 -12.12 -18.96 -10.39
C LEU A 982 -12.18 -19.63 -9.02
N ILE A 983 -11.02 -19.98 -8.48
CA ILE A 983 -10.85 -20.54 -7.14
C ILE A 983 -9.85 -19.69 -6.35
N GLN A 984 -10.17 -19.42 -5.09
CA GLN A 984 -9.22 -18.81 -4.16
C GLN A 984 -8.09 -19.80 -3.87
N SER A 985 -6.88 -19.42 -4.28
CA SER A 985 -5.73 -20.32 -4.29
C SER A 985 -4.52 -19.71 -3.60
N ARG A 986 -3.61 -20.58 -3.14
CA ARG A 986 -2.27 -20.25 -2.65
C ARG A 986 -1.23 -20.89 -3.53
N MET A 987 0.01 -20.40 -3.49
CA MET A 987 1.09 -20.89 -4.34
C MET A 987 2.42 -21.12 -3.61
N VAL A 988 3.16 -22.11 -4.09
CA VAL A 988 4.54 -22.40 -3.67
C VAL A 988 5.43 -22.45 -4.91
N GLY A 989 6.38 -21.52 -4.97
CA GLY A 989 7.38 -21.44 -6.03
C GLY A 989 8.58 -22.33 -5.76
N LEU A 990 9.46 -22.40 -6.75
CA LEU A 990 10.80 -22.95 -6.60
C LEU A 990 11.73 -22.29 -7.60
N TYR A 991 13.02 -22.33 -7.31
CA TYR A 991 14.06 -21.97 -8.26
C TYR A 991 15.17 -23.01 -8.25
N PHE A 992 16.02 -22.96 -9.26
CA PHE A 992 17.17 -23.85 -9.37
C PHE A 992 18.48 -23.08 -9.21
N SER A 993 19.46 -23.77 -8.65
CA SER A 993 20.86 -23.37 -8.74
C SER A 993 21.71 -24.53 -9.21
N VAL A 994 22.68 -24.27 -10.08
CA VAL A 994 23.66 -25.26 -10.49
C VAL A 994 25.05 -24.78 -10.11
N ASN A 995 25.76 -25.60 -9.33
CA ASN A 995 27.13 -25.32 -8.90
C ASN A 995 27.26 -23.92 -8.26
N GLY A 996 26.30 -23.60 -7.39
CA GLY A 996 26.31 -22.39 -6.55
C GLY A 996 25.84 -21.12 -7.25
N ARG A 997 25.35 -21.24 -8.50
CA ARG A 997 24.82 -20.11 -9.26
C ARG A 997 23.32 -20.24 -9.44
N PHE A 998 22.61 -19.13 -9.23
CA PHE A 998 21.20 -19.02 -9.58
C PHE A 998 21.04 -19.20 -11.09
N ILE A 999 20.07 -20.02 -11.51
CA ILE A 999 19.81 -20.27 -12.93
C ILE A 999 18.39 -19.95 -13.39
N GLY A 1000 17.46 -19.72 -12.45
CA GLY A 1000 16.11 -19.27 -12.76
C GLY A 1000 15.02 -19.99 -11.98
N LEU A 1001 13.79 -19.47 -12.10
CA LEU A 1001 12.59 -20.05 -11.51
C LEU A 1001 12.19 -21.35 -12.22
N GLY A 1002 11.60 -22.28 -11.48
CA GLY A 1002 10.88 -23.41 -12.04
C GLY A 1002 9.38 -23.16 -12.16
N THR A 1003 8.58 -24.22 -12.03
CA THR A 1003 7.12 -24.16 -12.00
C THR A 1003 6.60 -23.77 -10.62
N TRP A 1004 5.47 -23.07 -10.59
CA TRP A 1004 4.75 -22.75 -9.37
C TRP A 1004 3.64 -23.76 -9.14
N ARG A 1005 3.54 -24.32 -7.93
CA ARG A 1005 2.45 -25.21 -7.53
C ARG A 1005 1.33 -24.37 -6.92
N VAL A 1006 0.11 -24.55 -7.39
CA VAL A 1006 -1.07 -23.79 -6.96
C VAL A 1006 -2.14 -24.76 -6.50
N ALA A 1007 -2.74 -24.49 -5.33
CA ALA A 1007 -3.80 -25.29 -4.75
C ALA A 1007 -4.85 -24.39 -4.07
N ASP A 1008 -6.04 -24.93 -3.86
CA ASP A 1008 -7.15 -24.26 -3.15
C ASP A 1008 -6.74 -23.87 -1.72
N VAL A 1009 -7.30 -22.77 -1.18
CA VAL A 1009 -7.01 -22.29 0.18
C VAL A 1009 -7.35 -23.28 1.30
N SER A 1010 -8.21 -24.27 1.04
CA SER A 1010 -8.53 -25.36 1.96
C SER A 1010 -7.40 -26.38 2.11
N GLU A 1011 -6.45 -26.43 1.17
CA GLU A 1011 -5.28 -27.29 1.26
C GLU A 1011 -4.24 -26.68 2.22
N ASP A 1012 -3.94 -27.41 3.29
CA ASP A 1012 -2.93 -27.02 4.27
C ASP A 1012 -1.49 -27.22 3.73
N VAL A 1013 -1.26 -28.24 2.88
CA VAL A 1013 0.06 -28.56 2.31
C VAL A 1013 0.01 -28.58 0.79
N ILE A 1014 0.78 -27.68 0.16
CA ILE A 1014 0.90 -27.60 -1.30
C ILE A 1014 2.15 -28.38 -1.74
N CYS A 1015 1.95 -29.58 -2.27
CA CYS A 1015 3.03 -30.42 -2.77
C CYS A 1015 2.68 -31.08 -4.11
N SER A 1016 3.68 -31.59 -4.83
CA SER A 1016 3.47 -32.22 -6.14
C SER A 1016 2.63 -33.50 -6.09
N SER A 1017 2.51 -34.14 -4.92
CA SER A 1017 1.69 -35.33 -4.70
C SER A 1017 0.25 -35.03 -4.28
N SER A 1018 -0.10 -33.77 -3.97
CA SER A 1018 -1.47 -33.38 -3.65
C SER A 1018 -2.40 -33.60 -4.85
N LYS A 1019 -3.64 -34.06 -4.58
CA LYS A 1019 -4.61 -34.44 -5.63
C LYS A 1019 -5.12 -33.22 -6.40
N ASP A 1020 -5.39 -32.13 -5.69
CA ASP A 1020 -5.90 -30.87 -6.25
C ASP A 1020 -4.79 -29.82 -6.30
N THR A 1021 -3.82 -30.03 -7.19
CA THR A 1021 -2.74 -29.06 -7.42
C THR A 1021 -2.46 -28.91 -8.90
N THR A 1022 -2.40 -27.66 -9.36
CA THR A 1022 -2.00 -27.29 -10.73
C THR A 1022 -0.61 -26.67 -10.72
N SER A 1023 0.08 -26.70 -11.87
CA SER A 1023 1.39 -26.08 -12.07
C SER A 1023 1.25 -24.89 -13.02
N VAL A 1024 1.93 -23.80 -12.73
CA VAL A 1024 1.83 -22.57 -13.54
C VAL A 1024 3.22 -21.96 -13.77
N MET A 1025 3.38 -21.32 -14.92
CA MET A 1025 4.60 -20.58 -15.28
C MET A 1025 4.48 -19.11 -14.89
N SER A 1026 5.61 -18.44 -14.72
CA SER A 1026 5.65 -16.99 -14.46
C SER A 1026 6.21 -16.21 -15.63
N ILE A 1027 5.74 -14.97 -15.77
CA ILE A 1027 6.23 -13.97 -16.72
C ILE A 1027 6.62 -12.68 -16.01
N ILE A 1028 7.38 -11.84 -16.70
CA ILE A 1028 7.83 -10.53 -16.25
C ILE A 1028 7.57 -9.50 -17.35
N TYR A 1029 7.41 -8.23 -16.99
CA TYR A 1029 7.37 -7.13 -17.97
C TYR A 1029 7.92 -5.85 -17.36
N ASN A 1030 8.37 -4.94 -18.22
CA ASN A 1030 8.91 -3.64 -17.81
C ASN A 1030 7.84 -2.56 -18.00
N GLN A 1031 7.34 -1.96 -16.91
CA GLN A 1031 6.57 -0.72 -17.00
C GLN A 1031 7.60 0.39 -17.28
N GLN A 1032 7.78 0.77 -18.55
CA GLN A 1032 8.54 1.96 -18.90
C GLN A 1032 7.80 3.24 -18.53
#